data_AF-A0AAX0RAY4-F1
#
_entry.id   AF-A0AAX0RAY4-F1
#
_cell.length_a   1.000
_cell.length_b   1.000
_cell.length_c   1.000
_cell.angle_alpha   90.00
_cell.angle_beta   90.00
_cell.angle_gamma   90.00
#
_symmetry.space_group_name_H-M   'P 1'
#
loop_
_entity.id
_entity.type
_entity.pdbx_description
1 polymer ?
#
loop_
_entity_poly.entity_id
_entity_poly.type
_entity_poly.pdbx_seq_one_letter_code
_entity_poly.pdbx_strand_id
1 'polypeptide(L)'
;MDSTSEDHQRAYAALKTAYEITGHWAEAVASKIGPGAYVKIRRRPTNQAGNFASYNWAKIYPSPTSPTNLAYTIGIDAAQVFLVKIDTVGNPPQQQAYEAIRGNDDTASGIVAILPKADGLRMSMDQLVDWTLERIADFRPGYDEIVKQLALADLTDQQILGHFDGKPAFREYREGWTAEESALFCRLARLTHDLGLDWWHISRGVQVRFGWKEPNAERANAVLGTLQGKTRRTISIRRTINGMDTVRRRPLTAELLTELEDALSEASLVAEGILAPGRKLSGRWPDELEADRDTVSDEDKDESETDLSTRGPLNRIYYGPPGTGKTYTVSRLLQEDYEQRADVESDPEWRSQFVMEKMGTLSWWEAVAAAMYDLGGRASVTQLLGHPFVQAVSATKGRSKNVRETLHTTILNKMVSGIGDGTIRIFSRAGAGEFELSGDWDSVCAPLVDLVKQSRQKPGAGSIVRRHSFVTFHQSFGYEEFVEGLRPVLSDEDDGSVRYHIKNGVFKDICERARQAPNHRFAIVIDEINRGNISKIFGELITLIEPDKREGMPNKVTVVLPYSGDLFTVPQNVDIIGTMNTADRSLALMDTALRRRFEFVSLPPETRKSEGYPLADTDIVTDEHIIDVARMLETINRRIELLYDRDHCIGHAYLTPLALIADQQERLATLGAIFQSKIIPLLEEYFFDDWRKIRLVLGDNQKSHARYQFVLELSQNEELVAELFGDTHEMDSLLSRPRYEIQKSAFTDVESYVGIYTTKR
;
A
#
# COMPACT_ATOMS: atom_id res chain seq x y z
N MET A 1 -43.83 35.36 -8.64
CA MET A 1 -45.19 35.19 -8.10
C MET A 1 -45.07 35.08 -6.59
N ASP A 2 -45.92 35.77 -5.85
CA ASP A 2 -45.85 35.86 -4.39
C ASP A 2 -46.60 34.69 -3.74
N SER A 3 -45.88 33.75 -3.12
CA SER A 3 -46.46 32.59 -2.40
C SER A 3 -47.25 32.98 -1.16
N THR A 4 -47.22 34.26 -0.77
CA THR A 4 -48.02 34.82 0.33
C THR A 4 -49.37 35.37 -0.15
N SER A 5 -49.61 35.43 -1.46
CA SER A 5 -50.89 35.84 -2.04
C SER A 5 -51.99 34.80 -1.76
N GLU A 6 -53.14 35.27 -1.28
CA GLU A 6 -54.33 34.43 -1.05
C GLU A 6 -54.78 33.70 -2.33
N ASP A 7 -54.66 34.35 -3.51
CA ASP A 7 -55.03 33.75 -4.80
C ASP A 7 -54.09 32.59 -5.16
N HIS A 8 -52.79 32.73 -4.87
CA HIS A 8 -51.82 31.66 -5.08
C HIS A 8 -52.10 30.48 -4.15
N GLN A 9 -52.41 30.75 -2.88
CA GLN A 9 -52.75 29.70 -1.90
C GLN A 9 -54.05 28.98 -2.24
N ARG A 10 -55.07 29.71 -2.73
CA ARG A 10 -56.34 29.13 -3.19
C ARG A 10 -56.14 28.26 -4.43
N ALA A 11 -55.37 28.74 -5.42
CA ALA A 11 -55.03 27.97 -6.62
C ALA A 11 -54.22 26.71 -6.27
N TYR A 12 -53.27 26.83 -5.34
CA TYR A 12 -52.47 25.72 -4.85
C TYR A 12 -53.35 24.65 -4.18
N ALA A 13 -54.29 25.04 -3.31
CA ALA A 13 -55.20 24.11 -2.65
C ALA A 13 -56.10 23.38 -3.67
N ALA A 14 -56.68 24.10 -4.64
CA ALA A 14 -57.53 23.51 -5.67
C ALA A 14 -56.74 22.54 -6.58
N LEU A 15 -55.53 22.91 -6.98
CA LEU A 15 -54.66 22.05 -7.80
C LEU A 15 -54.17 20.84 -7.02
N LYS A 16 -53.91 20.97 -5.72
CA LYS A 16 -53.56 19.83 -4.87
C LYS A 16 -54.66 18.75 -4.92
N THR A 17 -55.93 19.16 -4.80
CA THR A 17 -57.07 18.23 -4.91
C THR A 17 -57.11 17.56 -6.30
N ALA A 18 -56.82 18.28 -7.38
CA ALA A 18 -56.77 17.68 -8.72
C ALA A 18 -55.65 16.63 -8.89
N TYR A 19 -54.50 16.86 -8.25
CA TYR A 19 -53.39 15.89 -8.20
C TYR A 19 -53.75 14.66 -7.35
N GLU A 20 -54.44 14.86 -6.23
CA GLU A 20 -54.95 13.77 -5.37
C GLU A 20 -55.97 12.90 -6.12
N ILE A 21 -56.90 13.49 -6.87
CA ILE A 21 -57.87 12.76 -7.72
C ILE A 21 -57.16 11.93 -8.79
N THR A 22 -56.14 12.50 -9.44
CA THR A 22 -55.33 11.76 -10.43
C THR A 22 -54.55 10.62 -9.77
N GLY A 23 -54.13 10.82 -8.52
CA GLY A 23 -53.53 9.80 -7.69
C GLY A 23 -54.46 8.62 -7.42
N HIS A 24 -55.69 8.89 -6.97
CA HIS A 24 -56.69 7.85 -6.74
C HIS A 24 -57.03 7.07 -8.01
N TRP A 25 -57.10 7.75 -9.17
CA TRP A 25 -57.26 7.07 -10.46
C TRP A 25 -56.10 6.10 -10.72
N ALA A 26 -54.86 6.55 -10.50
CA ALA A 26 -53.67 5.72 -10.72
C ALA A 26 -53.56 4.55 -9.74
N GLU A 27 -53.90 4.75 -8.47
CA GLU A 27 -53.90 3.71 -7.45
C GLU A 27 -54.96 2.63 -7.75
N ALA A 28 -56.15 3.04 -8.19
CA ALA A 28 -57.20 2.12 -8.62
C ALA A 28 -56.74 1.28 -9.83
N VAL A 29 -56.08 1.90 -10.81
CA VAL A 29 -55.49 1.18 -11.95
C VAL A 29 -54.38 0.22 -11.49
N ALA A 30 -53.44 0.68 -10.65
CA ALA A 30 -52.33 -0.13 -10.16
C ALA A 30 -52.82 -1.38 -9.40
N SER A 31 -53.85 -1.24 -8.58
CA SER A 31 -54.47 -2.36 -7.84
C SER A 31 -55.01 -3.47 -8.73
N LYS A 32 -55.37 -3.14 -10.00
CA LYS A 32 -55.91 -4.08 -10.99
C LYS A 32 -54.86 -4.60 -11.98
N ILE A 33 -53.69 -3.94 -12.13
CA ILE A 33 -52.62 -4.37 -13.05
C ILE A 33 -51.89 -5.63 -12.55
N GLY A 34 -51.56 -5.71 -11.25
CA GLY A 34 -50.86 -6.87 -10.71
C GLY A 34 -50.49 -6.76 -9.23
N PRO A 35 -50.20 -7.89 -8.56
CA PRO A 35 -49.80 -7.90 -7.16
C PRO A 35 -48.44 -7.19 -7.00
N GLY A 36 -48.42 -6.08 -6.25
CA GLY A 36 -47.20 -5.31 -5.99
C GLY A 36 -46.93 -4.15 -6.94
N ALA A 37 -47.85 -3.83 -7.87
CA ALA A 37 -47.79 -2.58 -8.61
C ALA A 37 -47.92 -1.38 -7.66
N TYR A 38 -47.18 -0.30 -7.92
CA TYR A 38 -47.17 0.87 -7.05
C TYR A 38 -47.18 2.18 -7.85
N VAL A 39 -47.63 3.26 -7.19
CA VAL A 39 -47.82 4.57 -7.82
C VAL A 39 -46.88 5.60 -7.22
N LYS A 40 -46.27 6.43 -8.07
CA LYS A 40 -45.58 7.65 -7.68
C LYS A 40 -46.30 8.87 -8.25
N ILE A 41 -46.79 9.73 -7.36
CA ILE A 41 -47.46 11.00 -7.72
C ILE A 41 -46.58 12.16 -7.31
N ARG A 42 -46.58 13.21 -8.13
CA ARG A 42 -45.95 14.47 -7.76
C ARG A 42 -46.70 15.12 -6.59
N ARG A 43 -46.04 15.21 -5.43
CA ARG A 43 -46.64 15.70 -4.16
C ARG A 43 -46.86 17.23 -4.10
N ARG A 44 -46.28 18.00 -5.04
CA ARG A 44 -46.37 19.47 -5.07
C ARG A 44 -46.84 19.95 -6.46
N PRO A 45 -47.95 20.72 -6.55
CA PRO A 45 -48.42 21.31 -7.81
C PRO A 45 -47.44 22.32 -8.45
N THR A 46 -46.45 22.79 -7.69
CA THR A 46 -45.45 23.77 -8.13
C THR A 46 -44.07 23.14 -8.34
N ASN A 47 -43.26 23.73 -9.22
CA ASN A 47 -41.83 23.38 -9.39
C ASN A 47 -40.95 24.14 -8.38
N GLN A 48 -39.63 23.91 -8.41
CA GLN A 48 -38.68 24.59 -7.51
C GLN A 48 -38.68 26.12 -7.66
N ALA A 49 -39.10 26.65 -8.81
CA ALA A 49 -39.28 28.08 -9.07
C ALA A 49 -40.66 28.62 -8.67
N GLY A 50 -41.52 27.80 -8.06
CA GLY A 50 -42.86 28.20 -7.60
C GLY A 50 -43.93 28.24 -8.69
N ASN A 51 -43.64 27.78 -9.91
CA ASN A 51 -44.58 27.80 -11.03
C ASN A 51 -45.44 26.52 -11.07
N PHE A 52 -46.74 26.69 -11.35
CA PHE A 52 -47.66 25.57 -11.57
C PHE A 52 -47.34 24.84 -12.86
N ALA A 53 -47.44 23.51 -12.85
CA ALA A 53 -47.41 22.73 -14.09
C ALA A 53 -48.77 22.83 -14.80
N SER A 54 -48.75 22.85 -16.13
CA SER A 54 -49.94 22.84 -16.98
C SER A 54 -50.60 21.44 -17.09
N TYR A 55 -50.04 20.44 -16.43
CA TYR A 55 -50.47 19.04 -16.43
C TYR A 55 -50.50 18.48 -15.01
N ASN A 56 -51.20 17.36 -14.80
CA ASN A 56 -51.19 16.58 -13.57
C ASN A 56 -51.00 15.10 -13.88
N TRP A 57 -49.80 14.57 -13.64
CA TRP A 57 -49.47 13.18 -13.97
C TRP A 57 -49.20 12.34 -12.73
N ALA A 58 -49.61 11.07 -12.81
CA ALA A 58 -49.27 10.00 -11.90
C ALA A 58 -48.56 8.88 -12.66
N LYS A 59 -47.57 8.26 -12.01
CA LYS A 59 -46.74 7.20 -12.60
C LYS A 59 -47.06 5.87 -11.93
N ILE A 60 -47.35 4.85 -12.72
CA ILE A 60 -47.67 3.51 -12.26
C ILE A 60 -46.55 2.57 -12.71
N TYR A 61 -45.98 1.85 -11.75
CA TYR A 61 -44.99 0.82 -11.96
C TYR A 61 -45.68 -0.54 -11.81
N PRO A 62 -45.71 -1.38 -12.87
CA PRO A 62 -46.51 -2.60 -12.89
C PRO A 62 -46.01 -3.71 -11.95
N SER A 63 -44.77 -3.65 -11.48
CA SER A 63 -44.18 -4.61 -10.54
C SER A 63 -43.13 -3.97 -9.62
N PRO A 64 -42.76 -4.63 -8.50
CA PRO A 64 -41.65 -4.18 -7.64
C PRO A 64 -40.30 -4.14 -8.35
N THR A 65 -40.11 -4.97 -9.37
CA THR A 65 -38.88 -5.07 -10.19
C THR A 65 -38.94 -4.19 -11.44
N SER A 66 -39.96 -3.34 -11.57
CA SER A 66 -40.07 -2.42 -12.70
C SER A 66 -38.93 -1.40 -12.66
N PRO A 67 -38.28 -1.12 -13.81
CA PRO A 67 -37.17 -0.19 -13.84
C PRO A 67 -37.64 1.21 -13.45
N THR A 68 -36.80 1.94 -12.72
CA THR A 68 -37.19 3.23 -12.13
C THR A 68 -37.39 4.33 -13.16
N ASN A 69 -36.79 4.17 -14.34
CA ASN A 69 -36.76 5.12 -15.46
C ASN A 69 -37.83 4.88 -16.55
N LEU A 70 -38.74 3.92 -16.37
CA LEU A 70 -39.91 3.71 -17.24
C LEU A 70 -41.16 3.50 -16.38
N ALA A 71 -42.30 4.07 -16.77
CA ALA A 71 -43.56 3.88 -16.06
C ALA A 71 -44.75 4.06 -17.00
N TYR A 72 -45.92 3.51 -16.63
CA TYR A 72 -47.16 4.02 -17.20
C TYR A 72 -47.45 5.40 -16.61
N THR A 73 -47.61 6.41 -17.45
CA THR A 73 -47.97 7.76 -17.04
C THR A 73 -49.41 8.02 -17.40
N ILE A 74 -50.22 8.38 -16.39
CA ILE A 74 -51.62 8.76 -16.58
C ILE A 74 -51.87 10.17 -16.05
N GLY A 75 -52.84 10.87 -16.62
CA GLY A 75 -53.23 12.18 -16.12
C GLY A 75 -53.93 13.05 -17.16
N ILE A 76 -54.01 14.35 -16.87
CA ILE A 76 -54.49 15.36 -17.83
C ILE A 76 -53.30 16.21 -18.26
N ASP A 77 -53.04 16.23 -19.57
CA ASP A 77 -51.93 16.99 -20.14
C ASP A 77 -52.33 18.45 -20.46
N ALA A 78 -51.37 19.29 -20.85
CA ALA A 78 -51.55 20.70 -21.16
C ALA A 78 -52.59 20.98 -22.26
N ALA A 79 -52.82 20.02 -23.16
CA ALA A 79 -53.88 20.06 -24.17
C ALA A 79 -55.30 19.79 -23.61
N GLN A 80 -55.43 19.63 -22.29
CA GLN A 80 -56.66 19.32 -21.56
C GLN A 80 -57.33 18.00 -21.96
N VAL A 81 -56.55 17.01 -22.36
CA VAL A 81 -57.02 15.65 -22.68
C VAL A 81 -56.61 14.68 -21.59
N PHE A 82 -57.40 13.62 -21.40
CA PHE A 82 -56.99 12.49 -20.56
C PHE A 82 -55.98 11.66 -21.36
N LEU A 83 -54.83 11.39 -20.75
CA LEU A 83 -53.70 10.74 -21.39
C LEU A 83 -53.29 9.51 -20.57
N VAL A 84 -53.04 8.40 -21.26
CA VAL A 84 -52.39 7.20 -20.72
C VAL A 84 -51.26 6.85 -21.68
N LYS A 85 -50.04 6.68 -21.20
CA LYS A 85 -48.90 6.31 -22.04
C LYS A 85 -47.86 5.49 -21.29
N ILE A 86 -47.00 4.76 -22.00
CA ILE A 86 -45.73 4.28 -21.44
C ILE A 86 -44.71 5.38 -21.65
N ASP A 87 -44.09 5.90 -20.59
CA ASP A 87 -43.21 7.06 -20.67
C ASP A 87 -41.91 6.87 -19.88
N THR A 88 -40.84 7.50 -20.37
CA THR A 88 -39.58 7.58 -19.63
C THR A 88 -39.71 8.51 -18.43
N VAL A 89 -39.02 8.17 -17.35
CA VAL A 89 -39.02 8.92 -16.10
C VAL A 89 -37.67 9.61 -15.94
N GLY A 90 -37.69 10.94 -16.05
CA GLY A 90 -36.46 11.76 -16.00
C GLY A 90 -35.88 11.98 -17.39
N ASN A 91 -34.56 12.15 -17.47
CA ASN A 91 -33.82 12.27 -18.73
C ASN A 91 -32.88 11.06 -18.89
N PRO A 92 -33.39 9.85 -19.15
CA PRO A 92 -32.54 8.68 -19.28
C PRO A 92 -31.71 8.73 -20.59
N PRO A 93 -30.51 8.13 -20.63
CA PRO A 93 -29.69 8.04 -21.84
C PRO A 93 -30.42 7.43 -23.04
N GLN A 94 -31.42 6.59 -22.78
CA GLN A 94 -32.24 5.89 -23.78
C GLN A 94 -33.33 6.77 -24.42
N GLN A 95 -33.39 8.07 -24.10
CA GLN A 95 -34.44 8.98 -24.58
C GLN A 95 -34.61 8.97 -26.10
N GLN A 96 -33.51 8.95 -26.86
CA GLN A 96 -33.56 8.93 -28.33
C GLN A 96 -34.15 7.61 -28.87
N ALA A 97 -33.83 6.48 -28.23
CA ALA A 97 -34.38 5.18 -28.61
C ALA A 97 -35.87 5.08 -28.23
N TYR A 98 -36.26 5.64 -27.09
CA TYR A 98 -37.66 5.73 -26.68
C TYR A 98 -38.48 6.60 -27.63
N GLU A 99 -37.96 7.77 -28.06
CA GLU A 99 -38.64 8.64 -29.02
C GLU A 99 -38.87 7.94 -30.37
N ALA A 100 -37.96 7.07 -30.80
CA ALA A 100 -38.14 6.24 -31.98
C ALA A 100 -39.28 5.20 -31.83
N ILE A 101 -39.49 4.66 -30.61
CA ILE A 101 -40.59 3.73 -30.30
C ILE A 101 -41.92 4.49 -30.19
N ARG A 102 -41.94 5.63 -29.50
CA ARG A 102 -43.14 6.46 -29.32
C ARG A 102 -43.61 7.05 -30.65
N GLY A 103 -42.69 7.47 -31.50
CA GLY A 103 -42.98 8.26 -32.69
C GLY A 103 -43.20 9.74 -32.39
N ASN A 104 -43.25 10.55 -33.45
CA ASN A 104 -43.32 12.02 -33.35
C ASN A 104 -44.75 12.56 -33.13
N ASP A 105 -45.77 11.72 -33.24
CA ASP A 105 -47.19 12.08 -33.11
C ASP A 105 -47.87 11.14 -32.11
N ASP A 106 -48.33 11.72 -30.99
CA ASP A 106 -49.01 10.98 -29.92
C ASP A 106 -50.31 10.32 -30.37
N THR A 107 -50.99 10.86 -31.38
CA THR A 107 -52.24 10.29 -31.90
C THR A 107 -52.01 9.05 -32.76
N ALA A 108 -50.80 8.87 -33.27
CA ALA A 108 -50.39 7.73 -34.07
C ALA A 108 -49.51 6.74 -33.29
N SER A 109 -49.20 7.03 -32.03
CA SER A 109 -48.31 6.20 -31.21
C SER A 109 -49.00 4.94 -30.71
N GLY A 110 -48.32 3.79 -30.85
CA GLY A 110 -48.81 2.50 -30.35
C GLY A 110 -48.76 2.36 -28.82
N ILE A 111 -48.19 3.35 -28.11
CA ILE A 111 -47.95 3.33 -26.66
C ILE A 111 -48.55 4.53 -25.93
N VAL A 112 -49.40 5.29 -26.63
CA VAL A 112 -50.12 6.46 -26.11
C VAL A 112 -51.61 6.31 -26.44
N ALA A 113 -52.47 6.56 -25.46
CA ALA A 113 -53.91 6.62 -25.61
C ALA A 113 -54.44 7.97 -25.10
N ILE A 114 -55.27 8.59 -25.93
CA ILE A 114 -55.85 9.91 -25.67
C ILE A 114 -57.37 9.77 -25.60
N LEU A 115 -57.97 10.33 -24.55
CA LEU A 115 -59.41 10.46 -24.40
C LEU A 115 -59.79 11.94 -24.36
N PRO A 116 -60.65 12.42 -25.28
CA PRO A 116 -61.10 13.80 -25.29
C PRO A 116 -61.74 14.20 -23.96
N LYS A 117 -61.48 15.44 -23.53
CA LYS A 117 -62.00 16.02 -22.27
C LYS A 117 -63.50 15.77 -22.07
N ALA A 118 -64.29 15.99 -23.12
CA ALA A 118 -65.74 15.90 -23.07
C ALA A 118 -66.23 14.47 -22.75
N ASP A 119 -65.47 13.46 -23.15
CA ASP A 119 -65.82 12.06 -22.94
C ASP A 119 -65.27 11.55 -21.61
N GLY A 120 -64.03 11.91 -21.26
CA GLY A 120 -63.47 11.58 -19.94
C GLY A 120 -64.25 12.17 -18.77
N LEU A 121 -64.78 13.40 -18.91
CA LEU A 121 -65.62 14.02 -17.88
C LEU A 121 -67.02 13.39 -17.75
N ARG A 122 -67.45 12.57 -18.71
CA ARG A 122 -68.73 11.82 -18.64
C ARG A 122 -68.56 10.45 -17.99
N MET A 123 -67.34 9.95 -17.87
CA MET A 123 -67.06 8.65 -17.25
C MET A 123 -67.08 8.74 -15.74
N SER A 124 -67.63 7.71 -15.08
CA SER A 124 -67.34 7.47 -13.66
C SER A 124 -65.88 7.10 -13.46
N MET A 125 -65.39 7.17 -12.22
CA MET A 125 -64.01 6.75 -11.91
C MET A 125 -63.77 5.29 -12.31
N ASP A 126 -64.72 4.38 -12.06
CA ASP A 126 -64.60 2.98 -12.45
C ASP A 126 -64.54 2.80 -13.97
N GLN A 127 -65.38 3.53 -14.72
CA GLN A 127 -65.36 3.51 -16.19
C GLN A 127 -64.03 4.05 -16.75
N LEU A 128 -63.46 5.07 -16.10
CA LEU A 128 -62.17 5.63 -16.50
C LEU A 128 -61.02 4.66 -16.18
N VAL A 129 -61.08 3.93 -15.05
CA VAL A 129 -60.12 2.88 -14.70
C VAL A 129 -60.19 1.72 -15.70
N ASP A 130 -61.39 1.26 -16.03
CA ASP A 130 -61.58 0.15 -16.98
C ASP A 130 -61.12 0.55 -18.38
N TRP A 131 -61.44 1.77 -18.84
CA TRP A 131 -60.91 2.32 -20.09
C TRP A 131 -59.38 2.38 -20.08
N THR A 132 -58.74 2.82 -18.99
CA THR A 132 -57.27 2.84 -18.87
C THR A 132 -56.67 1.44 -19.00
N LEU A 133 -57.25 0.44 -18.34
CA LEU A 133 -56.77 -0.94 -18.39
C LEU A 133 -56.90 -1.55 -19.79
N GLU A 134 -58.01 -1.30 -20.48
CA GLU A 134 -58.18 -1.71 -21.87
C GLU A 134 -57.10 -1.09 -22.77
N ARG A 135 -56.83 0.22 -22.62
CA ARG A 135 -55.81 0.88 -23.43
C ARG A 135 -54.39 0.39 -23.11
N ILE A 136 -54.07 0.13 -21.84
CA ILE A 136 -52.79 -0.47 -21.45
C ILE A 136 -52.62 -1.85 -22.10
N ALA A 137 -53.68 -2.67 -22.14
CA ALA A 137 -53.65 -3.99 -22.78
C ALA A 137 -53.46 -3.91 -24.31
N ASP A 138 -53.92 -2.82 -24.93
CA ASP A 138 -53.80 -2.56 -26.37
C ASP A 138 -52.42 -2.04 -26.81
N PHE A 139 -51.56 -1.57 -25.89
CA PHE A 139 -50.28 -0.97 -26.26
C PHE A 139 -49.32 -1.96 -26.92
N ARG A 140 -48.75 -1.57 -28.07
CA ARG A 140 -47.76 -2.36 -28.83
C ARG A 140 -46.64 -1.43 -29.33
N PRO A 141 -45.37 -1.70 -28.99
CA PRO A 141 -44.88 -2.73 -28.07
C PRO A 141 -45.40 -2.56 -26.64
N GLY A 142 -45.58 -3.67 -25.92
CA GLY A 142 -46.05 -3.64 -24.52
C GLY A 142 -44.95 -3.19 -23.55
N TYR A 143 -45.29 -2.92 -22.28
CA TYR A 143 -44.32 -2.41 -21.29
C TYR A 143 -43.05 -3.26 -21.14
N ASP A 144 -43.18 -4.58 -20.95
CA ASP A 144 -42.02 -5.46 -20.81
C ASP A 144 -41.20 -5.58 -22.11
N GLU A 145 -41.85 -5.39 -23.25
CA GLU A 145 -41.19 -5.38 -24.56
C GLU A 145 -40.38 -4.09 -24.75
N ILE A 146 -40.91 -2.95 -24.30
CA ILE A 146 -40.17 -1.68 -24.27
C ILE A 146 -38.99 -1.76 -23.29
N VAL A 147 -39.18 -2.37 -22.12
CA VAL A 147 -38.07 -2.63 -21.17
C VAL A 147 -36.96 -3.42 -21.84
N LYS A 148 -37.29 -4.44 -22.64
CA LYS A 148 -36.31 -5.22 -23.40
C LYS A 148 -35.67 -4.43 -24.54
N GLN A 149 -36.46 -3.74 -25.35
CA GLN A 149 -35.97 -2.96 -26.50
C GLN A 149 -35.05 -1.80 -26.08
N LEU A 150 -35.34 -1.18 -24.93
CA LEU A 150 -34.54 -0.11 -24.35
C LEU A 150 -33.43 -0.64 -23.42
N ALA A 151 -33.27 -1.96 -23.28
CA ALA A 151 -32.30 -2.60 -22.38
C ALA A 151 -32.38 -2.07 -20.93
N LEU A 152 -33.60 -1.81 -20.45
CA LEU A 152 -33.86 -1.23 -19.13
C LEU A 152 -34.01 -2.27 -18.02
N ALA A 153 -33.76 -3.55 -18.29
CA ALA A 153 -33.74 -4.57 -17.24
C ALA A 153 -32.47 -4.40 -16.40
N ASP A 154 -32.58 -4.43 -15.06
CA ASP A 154 -31.42 -4.43 -14.16
C ASP A 154 -30.45 -5.55 -14.59
N LEU A 155 -29.17 -5.20 -14.77
CA LEU A 155 -28.14 -6.18 -15.13
C LEU A 155 -28.13 -7.31 -14.09
N THR A 156 -28.17 -8.55 -14.54
CA THR A 156 -27.97 -9.70 -13.66
C THR A 156 -26.53 -9.69 -13.12
N ASP A 157 -26.29 -10.31 -11.97
CA ASP A 157 -24.93 -10.40 -11.40
C ASP A 157 -23.94 -11.03 -12.38
N GLN A 158 -24.39 -12.00 -13.19
CA GLN A 158 -23.57 -12.61 -14.23
C GLN A 158 -23.18 -11.62 -15.34
N GLN A 159 -24.08 -10.71 -15.72
CA GLN A 159 -23.79 -9.66 -16.70
C GLN A 159 -22.87 -8.59 -16.11
N ILE A 160 -23.06 -8.21 -14.85
CA ILE A 160 -22.16 -7.28 -14.15
C ILE A 160 -20.75 -7.86 -14.12
N LEU A 161 -20.58 -9.10 -13.70
CA LEU A 161 -19.26 -9.76 -13.67
C LEU A 161 -18.63 -9.84 -15.07
N GLY A 162 -19.44 -10.01 -16.12
CA GLY A 162 -18.99 -10.01 -17.51
C GLY A 162 -18.26 -8.72 -17.93
N HIS A 163 -18.67 -7.57 -17.41
CA HIS A 163 -18.01 -6.29 -17.67
C HIS A 163 -16.58 -6.21 -17.10
N PHE A 164 -16.27 -6.99 -16.06
CA PHE A 164 -14.94 -7.05 -15.44
C PHE A 164 -14.05 -8.15 -16.04
N ASP A 165 -14.57 -8.97 -16.96
CA ASP A 165 -13.88 -10.09 -17.56
C ASP A 165 -12.94 -9.70 -18.70
N GLY A 166 -12.89 -8.42 -19.09
CA GLY A 166 -11.98 -7.91 -20.12
C GLY A 166 -10.51 -8.20 -19.81
N LYS A 167 -10.16 -8.39 -18.52
CA LYS A 167 -8.82 -8.78 -18.08
C LYS A 167 -8.75 -10.28 -17.69
N PRO A 168 -7.98 -11.12 -18.42
CA PRO A 168 -7.90 -12.56 -18.12
C PRO A 168 -7.51 -12.88 -16.68
N ALA A 169 -6.55 -12.14 -16.11
CA ALA A 169 -6.11 -12.35 -14.73
C ALA A 169 -7.19 -12.04 -13.69
N PHE A 170 -8.13 -11.11 -13.96
CA PHE A 170 -9.26 -10.86 -13.07
C PHE A 170 -10.32 -11.96 -13.19
N ARG A 171 -10.55 -12.45 -14.41
CA ARG A 171 -11.46 -13.57 -14.69
C ARG A 171 -11.03 -14.83 -13.95
N GLU A 172 -9.78 -15.25 -14.11
CA GLU A 172 -9.19 -16.41 -13.39
C GLU A 172 -9.29 -16.23 -11.87
N TYR A 173 -9.07 -15.02 -11.37
CA TYR A 173 -9.17 -14.73 -9.94
C TYR A 173 -10.60 -14.91 -9.40
N ARG A 174 -11.61 -14.41 -10.12
CA ARG A 174 -13.00 -14.48 -9.67
C ARG A 174 -13.64 -15.86 -9.81
N GLU A 175 -13.02 -16.80 -10.53
CA GLU A 175 -13.46 -18.20 -10.57
C GLU A 175 -13.41 -18.86 -9.19
N GLY A 176 -12.56 -18.35 -8.27
CA GLY A 176 -12.51 -18.79 -6.88
C GLY A 176 -13.56 -18.15 -5.95
N TRP A 177 -14.50 -17.35 -6.48
CA TRP A 177 -15.48 -16.64 -5.66
C TRP A 177 -16.65 -17.53 -5.23
N THR A 178 -17.04 -17.45 -3.95
CA THR A 178 -18.33 -17.99 -3.50
C THR A 178 -19.48 -17.14 -4.05
N ALA A 179 -20.70 -17.68 -3.99
CA ALA A 179 -21.91 -16.96 -4.41
C ALA A 179 -22.15 -15.68 -3.58
N GLU A 180 -21.87 -15.72 -2.27
CA GLU A 180 -22.01 -14.58 -1.37
C GLU A 180 -21.04 -13.45 -1.74
N GLU A 181 -19.78 -13.79 -2.00
CA GLU A 181 -18.77 -12.80 -2.35
C GLU A 181 -19.02 -12.19 -3.74
N SER A 182 -19.54 -12.99 -4.67
CA SER A 182 -19.98 -12.49 -5.99
C SER A 182 -21.16 -11.52 -5.84
N ALA A 183 -22.11 -11.81 -4.96
CA ALA A 183 -23.25 -10.94 -4.69
C ALA A 183 -22.82 -9.62 -4.00
N LEU A 184 -21.91 -9.68 -3.02
CA LEU A 184 -21.37 -8.47 -2.37
C LEU A 184 -20.63 -7.56 -3.36
N PHE A 185 -19.83 -8.15 -4.23
CA PHE A 185 -19.16 -7.41 -5.30
C PHE A 185 -20.15 -6.76 -6.26
N CYS A 186 -21.13 -7.53 -6.74
CA CYS A 186 -22.14 -7.01 -7.68
C CYS A 186 -22.98 -5.90 -7.03
N ARG A 187 -23.29 -6.01 -5.73
CA ARG A 187 -24.00 -4.96 -4.99
C ARG A 187 -23.19 -3.67 -4.88
N LEU A 188 -21.89 -3.76 -4.58
CA LEU A 188 -20.98 -2.60 -4.62
C LEU A 188 -20.87 -1.98 -6.02
N ALA A 189 -20.75 -2.82 -7.04
CA ALA A 189 -20.64 -2.41 -8.43
C ALA A 189 -21.89 -1.64 -8.88
N ARG A 190 -23.10 -2.13 -8.54
CA ARG A 190 -24.37 -1.42 -8.77
C ARG A 190 -24.42 -0.09 -8.05
N LEU A 191 -24.18 -0.08 -6.74
CA LEU A 191 -24.21 1.13 -5.91
C LEU A 191 -23.35 2.26 -6.51
N THR A 192 -22.10 1.94 -6.82
CA THR A 192 -21.14 2.91 -7.33
C THR A 192 -21.49 3.36 -8.75
N HIS A 193 -21.93 2.43 -9.61
CA HIS A 193 -22.39 2.73 -10.97
C HIS A 193 -23.63 3.65 -10.98
N ASP A 194 -24.62 3.37 -10.12
CA ASP A 194 -25.85 4.15 -10.00
C ASP A 194 -25.59 5.57 -9.49
N LEU A 195 -24.54 5.75 -8.69
CA LEU A 195 -24.04 7.04 -8.22
C LEU A 195 -23.19 7.79 -9.26
N GLY A 196 -22.98 7.22 -10.45
CA GLY A 196 -22.24 7.86 -11.54
C GLY A 196 -20.73 7.64 -11.51
N LEU A 197 -20.23 6.69 -10.71
CA LEU A 197 -18.81 6.35 -10.63
C LEU A 197 -18.42 5.33 -11.69
N ASP A 198 -17.30 5.59 -12.34
CA ASP A 198 -16.72 4.75 -13.38
C ASP A 198 -15.85 3.64 -12.75
N TRP A 199 -15.83 2.46 -13.36
CA TRP A 199 -14.97 1.34 -13.01
C TRP A 199 -13.92 1.09 -14.10
N TRP A 200 -12.68 0.78 -13.72
CA TRP A 200 -11.63 0.45 -14.70
C TRP A 200 -10.55 -0.48 -14.14
N HIS A 201 -9.91 -1.23 -15.03
CA HIS A 201 -8.72 -2.02 -14.71
C HIS A 201 -7.46 -1.15 -14.68
N ILE A 202 -6.51 -1.53 -13.83
CA ILE A 202 -5.12 -1.04 -13.95
C ILE A 202 -4.34 -1.88 -14.94
N SER A 203 -3.30 -1.33 -15.56
CA SER A 203 -2.48 -2.03 -16.58
C SER A 203 -1.80 -3.29 -16.05
N ARG A 204 -1.24 -3.28 -14.83
CA ARG A 204 -0.55 -4.43 -14.19
C ARG A 204 -1.30 -4.92 -12.95
N GLY A 205 -1.47 -6.24 -12.79
CA GLY A 205 -2.15 -6.85 -11.62
C GLY A 205 -3.65 -7.12 -11.82
N VAL A 206 -4.32 -7.60 -10.78
CA VAL A 206 -5.75 -8.02 -10.80
C VAL A 206 -6.68 -7.02 -10.11
N GLN A 207 -6.19 -5.82 -9.81
CA GLN A 207 -6.96 -4.81 -9.10
C GLN A 207 -7.94 -4.12 -10.05
N VAL A 208 -9.07 -3.68 -9.48
CA VAL A 208 -10.04 -2.84 -10.18
C VAL A 208 -10.32 -1.62 -9.33
N ARG A 209 -10.35 -0.44 -9.97
CA ARG A 209 -10.58 0.85 -9.32
C ARG A 209 -11.97 1.37 -9.69
N PHE A 210 -12.53 2.19 -8.80
CA PHE A 210 -13.74 2.96 -9.08
C PHE A 210 -13.60 4.41 -8.62
N GLY A 211 -14.23 5.33 -9.35
CA GLY A 211 -14.05 6.78 -9.18
C GLY A 211 -14.56 7.55 -10.39
N TRP A 212 -13.83 8.55 -10.86
CA TRP A 212 -14.15 9.31 -12.08
C TRP A 212 -13.03 9.18 -13.10
N LYS A 213 -13.39 8.76 -14.32
CA LYS A 213 -12.47 8.66 -15.45
C LYS A 213 -13.15 9.02 -16.77
N GLU A 214 -12.55 9.97 -17.50
CA GLU A 214 -12.98 10.30 -18.87
C GLU A 214 -12.58 9.23 -19.90
N PRO A 215 -13.37 9.01 -20.98
CA PRO A 215 -13.00 8.08 -22.04
C PRO A 215 -11.74 8.57 -22.75
N ASN A 216 -10.84 7.65 -23.11
CA ASN A 216 -9.54 7.94 -23.74
C ASN A 216 -8.57 8.75 -22.86
N ALA A 217 -8.91 9.04 -21.60
CA ALA A 217 -7.95 9.61 -20.67
C ALA A 217 -6.97 8.52 -20.23
N GLU A 218 -5.67 8.81 -20.40
CA GLU A 218 -4.61 7.90 -19.97
C GLU A 218 -4.61 7.67 -18.45
N ARG A 219 -5.26 8.55 -17.67
CA ARG A 219 -5.32 8.57 -16.20
C ARG A 219 -6.72 8.83 -15.68
N ALA A 220 -7.02 8.35 -14.48
CA ALA A 220 -8.25 8.70 -13.77
C ALA A 220 -8.25 10.15 -13.29
N ASN A 221 -9.41 10.81 -13.35
CA ASN A 221 -9.62 12.17 -12.84
C ASN A 221 -9.68 12.17 -11.31
N ALA A 222 -10.34 11.16 -10.73
CA ALA A 222 -10.37 10.95 -9.29
C ALA A 222 -10.54 9.45 -8.99
N VAL A 223 -9.87 8.95 -7.95
CA VAL A 223 -10.04 7.57 -7.47
C VAL A 223 -10.71 7.61 -6.11
N LEU A 224 -11.85 6.93 -6.01
CA LEU A 224 -12.56 6.79 -4.75
C LEU A 224 -12.07 5.56 -3.99
N GLY A 225 -12.07 4.42 -4.67
CA GLY A 225 -11.72 3.15 -4.07
C GLY A 225 -11.01 2.19 -5.00
N THR A 226 -10.39 1.19 -4.39
CA THR A 226 -9.69 0.11 -5.08
C THR A 226 -10.06 -1.22 -4.45
N LEU A 227 -10.48 -2.16 -5.28
CA LEU A 227 -10.65 -3.54 -4.89
C LEU A 227 -9.38 -4.33 -5.26
N GLN A 228 -8.78 -4.97 -4.26
CA GLN A 228 -7.57 -5.80 -4.41
C GLN A 228 -7.93 -7.27 -4.23
N GLY A 229 -7.29 -8.14 -5.01
CA GLY A 229 -7.70 -9.54 -5.09
C GLY A 229 -6.57 -10.52 -5.33
N LYS A 230 -5.75 -10.82 -4.33
CA LYS A 230 -4.84 -11.97 -4.42
C LYS A 230 -5.08 -13.03 -3.36
N THR A 231 -5.42 -12.65 -2.12
CA THR A 231 -5.68 -13.65 -1.05
C THR A 231 -6.82 -13.32 -0.08
N ARG A 232 -7.06 -12.03 0.19
CA ARG A 232 -8.29 -11.55 0.84
C ARG A 232 -8.90 -10.48 -0.05
N ARG A 233 -10.22 -10.56 -0.28
CA ARG A 233 -10.97 -9.59 -1.09
C ARG A 233 -11.12 -8.33 -0.27
N THR A 234 -10.19 -7.42 -0.45
CA THR A 234 -10.13 -6.22 0.37
C THR A 234 -10.43 -4.98 -0.47
N ILE A 235 -11.23 -4.10 0.13
CA ILE A 235 -11.53 -2.79 -0.41
C ILE A 235 -10.68 -1.76 0.33
N SER A 236 -10.18 -0.78 -0.41
CA SER A 236 -9.60 0.43 0.14
C SER A 236 -10.35 1.65 -0.37
N ILE A 237 -10.72 2.57 0.53
CA ILE A 237 -11.33 3.87 0.26
C ILE A 237 -10.35 4.93 0.76
N ARG A 238 -9.88 5.79 -0.15
CA ARG A 238 -8.74 6.67 0.12
C ARG A 238 -9.11 8.08 0.56
N ARG A 239 -10.40 8.34 0.72
CA ARG A 239 -10.92 9.64 1.15
C ARG A 239 -11.94 9.44 2.25
N THR A 240 -11.95 10.38 3.19
CA THR A 240 -13.03 10.49 4.16
C THR A 240 -14.26 11.02 3.44
N ILE A 241 -15.40 10.34 3.57
CA ILE A 241 -16.64 10.75 2.89
C ILE A 241 -17.79 10.70 3.88
N ASN A 242 -18.41 11.87 4.09
CA ASN A 242 -19.62 12.00 4.89
C ASN A 242 -19.55 11.28 6.27
N GLY A 243 -18.45 11.48 7.00
CA GLY A 243 -18.23 10.87 8.32
C GLY A 243 -17.68 9.43 8.31
N MET A 244 -17.51 8.82 7.14
CA MET A 244 -16.78 7.56 6.98
C MET A 244 -15.28 7.84 6.82
N ASP A 245 -14.47 7.36 7.74
CA ASP A 245 -13.00 7.44 7.67
C ASP A 245 -12.44 6.61 6.50
N THR A 246 -11.19 6.92 6.11
CA THR A 246 -10.49 6.14 5.10
C THR A 246 -10.43 4.66 5.47
N VAL A 247 -10.73 3.79 4.50
CA VAL A 247 -10.65 2.34 4.67
C VAL A 247 -9.39 1.86 3.97
N ARG A 248 -8.50 1.18 4.69
CA ARG A 248 -7.33 0.54 4.09
C ARG A 248 -7.46 -0.97 4.24
N ARG A 249 -7.70 -1.65 3.11
CA ARG A 249 -7.62 -3.12 2.98
C ARG A 249 -8.52 -3.91 3.93
N ARG A 250 -9.74 -3.44 4.17
CA ARG A 250 -10.74 -4.21 4.93
C ARG A 250 -11.41 -5.24 4.01
N PRO A 251 -11.75 -6.45 4.49
CA PRO A 251 -12.57 -7.39 3.74
C PRO A 251 -13.89 -6.74 3.30
N LEU A 252 -14.34 -7.03 2.08
CA LEU A 252 -15.66 -6.60 1.63
C LEU A 252 -16.73 -7.44 2.34
N THR A 253 -17.32 -6.90 3.41
CA THR A 253 -18.42 -7.53 4.15
C THR A 253 -19.73 -6.76 3.93
N ALA A 254 -20.86 -7.38 4.30
CA ALA A 254 -22.17 -6.74 4.21
C ALA A 254 -22.27 -5.48 5.10
N GLU A 255 -21.63 -5.48 6.27
CA GLU A 255 -21.60 -4.32 7.18
C GLU A 255 -20.84 -3.16 6.54
N LEU A 256 -19.64 -3.42 6.00
CA LEU A 256 -18.84 -2.39 5.33
C LEU A 256 -19.56 -1.82 4.10
N LEU A 257 -20.29 -2.66 3.38
CA LEU A 257 -21.08 -2.20 2.24
C LEU A 257 -22.26 -1.32 2.67
N THR A 258 -22.88 -1.63 3.82
CA THR A 258 -23.93 -0.79 4.41
C THR A 258 -23.37 0.56 4.87
N GLU A 259 -22.18 0.58 5.51
CA GLU A 259 -21.45 1.81 5.84
C GLU A 259 -21.21 2.68 4.59
N LEU A 260 -20.84 2.04 3.46
CA LEU A 260 -20.64 2.74 2.18
C LEU A 260 -21.95 3.26 1.59
N GLU A 261 -23.04 2.49 1.65
CA GLU A 261 -24.36 2.92 1.18
C GLU A 261 -24.87 4.15 1.95
N ASP A 262 -24.60 4.22 3.25
CA ASP A 262 -24.99 5.36 4.09
C ASP A 262 -24.11 6.61 3.84
N ALA A 263 -22.82 6.41 3.55
CA ALA A 263 -21.87 7.50 3.34
C ALA A 263 -21.93 8.11 1.93
N LEU A 264 -22.21 7.29 0.91
CA LEU A 264 -22.14 7.67 -0.49
C LEU A 264 -23.45 8.27 -0.99
N SER A 265 -23.38 9.51 -1.47
CA SER A 265 -24.47 10.21 -2.14
C SER A 265 -23.90 11.11 -3.24
N GLU A 266 -24.70 11.49 -4.22
CA GLU A 266 -24.28 12.45 -5.26
C GLU A 266 -23.74 13.74 -4.60
N ALA A 267 -24.39 14.23 -3.54
CA ALA A 267 -23.98 15.42 -2.82
C ALA A 267 -22.61 15.25 -2.12
N SER A 268 -22.38 14.12 -1.46
CA SER A 268 -21.09 13.86 -0.79
C SER A 268 -19.96 13.63 -1.80
N LEU A 269 -20.22 12.96 -2.92
CA LEU A 269 -19.23 12.73 -3.98
C LEU A 269 -18.83 14.02 -4.72
N VAL A 270 -19.77 14.94 -4.93
CA VAL A 270 -19.47 16.26 -5.51
C VAL A 270 -18.73 17.15 -4.51
N ALA A 271 -19.11 17.14 -3.23
CA ALA A 271 -18.42 17.90 -2.19
C ALA A 271 -16.94 17.52 -2.06
N GLU A 272 -16.65 16.22 -2.17
CA GLU A 272 -15.28 15.67 -2.08
C GLU A 272 -14.50 15.69 -3.41
N GLY A 273 -15.05 16.32 -4.45
CA GLY A 273 -14.41 16.43 -5.77
C GLY A 273 -14.17 15.08 -6.45
N ILE A 274 -14.95 14.05 -6.11
CA ILE A 274 -14.93 12.73 -6.75
C ILE A 274 -15.81 12.73 -8.01
N LEU A 275 -16.87 13.52 -8.02
CA LEU A 275 -17.74 13.73 -9.17
C LEU A 275 -17.84 15.21 -9.54
N ALA A 276 -17.97 15.48 -10.85
CA ALA A 276 -18.18 16.82 -11.34
C ALA A 276 -19.63 17.30 -11.06
N PRO A 277 -19.83 18.58 -10.65
CA PRO A 277 -21.17 19.12 -10.42
C PRO A 277 -22.05 19.04 -11.67
N GLY A 278 -23.26 18.48 -11.55
CA GLY A 278 -24.24 18.43 -12.64
C GLY A 278 -24.08 17.26 -13.62
N ARG A 279 -23.20 16.29 -13.35
CA ARG A 279 -23.09 15.05 -14.12
C ARG A 279 -24.32 14.16 -13.84
N LYS A 280 -25.23 14.02 -14.81
CA LYS A 280 -26.33 13.04 -14.78
C LYS A 280 -26.08 11.90 -15.75
N LEU A 281 -25.13 11.04 -15.41
CA LEU A 281 -24.84 9.80 -16.14
C LEU A 281 -24.72 8.67 -15.12
N SER A 282 -25.17 7.47 -15.49
CA SER A 282 -24.71 6.24 -14.84
C SER A 282 -23.21 6.08 -15.10
N GLY A 283 -22.50 5.45 -14.16
CA GLY A 283 -21.07 5.18 -14.28
C GLY A 283 -20.74 4.37 -15.53
N ARG A 284 -19.46 4.31 -15.91
CA ARG A 284 -19.00 3.41 -16.98
C ARG A 284 -18.41 2.12 -16.41
N TRP A 285 -18.49 1.05 -17.18
CA TRP A 285 -17.91 -0.24 -16.87
C TRP A 285 -16.45 -0.38 -17.37
N PRO A 286 -15.66 -1.35 -16.85
CA PRO A 286 -14.24 -1.50 -17.23
C PRO A 286 -14.00 -1.83 -18.70
N ASP A 287 -14.93 -2.50 -19.36
CA ASP A 287 -14.85 -2.85 -20.79
C ASP A 287 -15.19 -1.66 -21.71
N GLU A 288 -15.75 -0.58 -21.15
CA GLU A 288 -16.02 0.68 -21.85
C GLU A 288 -14.87 1.70 -21.70
N LEU A 289 -13.85 1.37 -20.90
CA LEU A 289 -12.73 2.25 -20.58
C LEU A 289 -11.37 1.60 -20.86
N GLU A 290 -10.41 2.40 -21.32
CA GLU A 290 -9.03 1.92 -21.42
C GLU A 290 -8.44 1.65 -20.03
N ALA A 291 -7.59 0.62 -19.92
CA ALA A 291 -6.89 0.33 -18.68
C ALA A 291 -5.92 1.46 -18.30
N ASP A 292 -5.83 1.76 -17.01
CA ASP A 292 -4.96 2.82 -16.47
C ASP A 292 -3.47 2.46 -16.65
N ARG A 293 -2.70 3.29 -17.38
CA ARG A 293 -1.26 3.06 -17.68
C ARG A 293 -0.33 3.47 -16.53
N ASP A 294 -0.82 3.38 -15.30
CA ASP A 294 -0.12 3.86 -14.12
C ASP A 294 1.27 3.22 -13.95
N THR A 295 2.30 4.06 -13.86
CA THR A 295 3.56 3.74 -13.17
C THR A 295 3.25 3.83 -11.68
N VAL A 296 2.98 2.68 -11.09
CA VAL A 296 2.80 2.42 -9.65
C VAL A 296 3.42 3.53 -8.78
N SER A 297 2.59 4.37 -8.15
CA SER A 297 3.04 5.15 -6.99
C SER A 297 3.41 4.16 -5.87
N ASP A 298 4.49 4.44 -5.13
CA ASP A 298 5.04 3.53 -4.11
C ASP A 298 4.10 3.22 -2.93
N GLU A 299 2.88 3.76 -2.93
CA GLU A 299 1.82 3.49 -1.95
C GLU A 299 0.81 2.41 -2.39
N ASP A 300 0.87 1.96 -3.65
CA ASP A 300 0.03 0.89 -4.19
C ASP A 300 0.72 -0.49 -4.22
N LYS A 301 1.99 -0.52 -3.80
CA LYS A 301 2.65 -1.78 -3.47
C LYS A 301 2.23 -2.14 -2.07
N ASP A 302 1.48 -3.22 -1.96
CA ASP A 302 1.53 -4.02 -0.76
C ASP A 302 1.01 -5.41 -1.10
N GLU A 303 1.78 -6.42 -0.72
CA GLU A 303 1.40 -7.82 -0.69
C GLU A 303 1.14 -8.16 0.77
N SER A 304 -0.07 -8.61 1.12
CA SER A 304 -0.35 -9.03 2.49
C SER A 304 0.17 -10.44 2.77
N GLU A 305 0.35 -10.82 4.04
CA GLU A 305 0.96 -12.09 4.51
C GLU A 305 0.47 -13.40 3.86
N THR A 306 -0.71 -13.40 3.23
CA THR A 306 -1.18 -14.55 2.44
C THR A 306 -0.70 -14.52 0.98
N ASP A 307 -0.50 -13.33 0.42
CA ASP A 307 0.12 -13.07 -0.89
C ASP A 307 1.65 -13.26 -0.85
N LEU A 308 2.26 -13.04 0.31
CA LEU A 308 3.66 -13.43 0.58
C LEU A 308 3.85 -14.95 0.43
N SER A 309 2.92 -15.80 0.83
CA SER A 309 3.08 -17.26 0.66
C SER A 309 2.97 -17.74 -0.79
N THR A 310 2.34 -16.95 -1.69
CA THR A 310 2.07 -17.33 -3.10
C THR A 310 2.91 -16.56 -4.11
N ARG A 311 3.52 -15.43 -3.72
CA ARG A 311 4.52 -14.75 -4.54
C ARG A 311 5.80 -15.58 -4.65
N GLY A 312 6.41 -15.59 -5.83
CA GLY A 312 7.75 -16.17 -5.99
C GLY A 312 8.83 -15.48 -5.12
N PRO A 313 10.00 -16.08 -4.94
CA PRO A 313 11.14 -15.47 -4.25
C PRO A 313 11.50 -14.08 -4.82
N LEU A 314 11.70 -13.08 -3.95
CA LEU A 314 12.03 -11.70 -4.32
C LEU A 314 13.51 -11.40 -4.12
N ASN A 315 14.11 -10.80 -5.15
CA ASN A 315 15.40 -10.12 -5.07
C ASN A 315 15.22 -8.68 -5.55
N ARG A 316 15.38 -7.71 -4.67
CA ARG A 316 15.13 -6.30 -5.01
C ARG A 316 16.20 -5.40 -4.43
N ILE A 317 16.66 -4.41 -5.21
CA ILE A 317 17.56 -3.36 -4.75
C ILE A 317 16.85 -2.02 -4.90
N TYR A 318 16.72 -1.31 -3.78
CA TYR A 318 16.28 0.09 -3.74
C TYR A 318 17.51 0.98 -3.92
N TYR A 319 17.52 1.80 -4.98
CA TYR A 319 18.68 2.62 -5.31
C TYR A 319 18.29 4.07 -5.57
N GLY A 320 19.18 4.98 -5.22
CA GLY A 320 18.99 6.41 -5.50
C GLY A 320 19.98 7.29 -4.75
N PRO A 321 19.91 8.60 -4.98
CA PRO A 321 20.78 9.58 -4.32
C PRO A 321 20.67 9.56 -2.78
N PRO A 322 21.62 10.18 -2.05
CA PRO A 322 21.55 10.23 -0.59
C PRO A 322 20.33 11.01 -0.09
N GLY A 323 19.78 10.58 1.04
CA GLY A 323 18.62 11.24 1.67
C GLY A 323 17.26 10.95 1.00
N THR A 324 17.15 9.98 0.10
CA THR A 324 15.89 9.64 -0.60
C THR A 324 14.96 8.70 0.17
N GLY A 325 15.25 8.43 1.45
CA GLY A 325 14.38 7.60 2.30
C GLY A 325 14.46 6.09 2.05
N LYS A 326 15.55 5.59 1.43
CA LYS A 326 15.73 4.15 1.15
C LYS A 326 15.61 3.27 2.39
N THR A 327 16.36 3.59 3.45
CA THR A 327 16.33 2.85 4.72
C THR A 327 14.94 2.91 5.36
N TYR A 328 14.29 4.07 5.35
CA TYR A 328 12.91 4.22 5.83
C TYR A 328 11.92 3.35 5.07
N THR A 329 12.00 3.34 3.74
CA THR A 329 11.17 2.51 2.85
C THR A 329 11.34 1.03 3.17
N VAL A 330 12.59 0.58 3.34
CA VAL A 330 12.89 -0.81 3.71
C VAL A 330 12.40 -1.12 5.12
N SER A 331 12.61 -0.25 6.10
CA SER A 331 12.11 -0.46 7.46
C SER A 331 10.60 -0.59 7.53
N ARG A 332 9.86 0.24 6.77
CA ARG A 332 8.39 0.15 6.69
C ARG A 332 7.96 -1.20 6.10
N LEU A 333 8.58 -1.60 4.99
CA LEU A 333 8.35 -2.90 4.36
C LEU A 333 8.61 -4.07 5.33
N LEU A 334 9.67 -4.01 6.13
CA LEU A 334 9.98 -5.05 7.12
C LEU A 334 8.91 -5.13 8.22
N GLN A 335 8.43 -3.99 8.71
CA GLN A 335 7.38 -3.91 9.72
C GLN A 335 6.04 -4.41 9.19
N GLU A 336 5.74 -4.14 7.92
CA GLU A 336 4.48 -4.53 7.26
C GLU A 336 4.45 -6.04 6.95
N ASP A 337 5.57 -6.60 6.45
CA ASP A 337 5.57 -7.93 5.82
C ASP A 337 6.29 -9.03 6.64
N TYR A 338 7.21 -8.67 7.53
CA TYR A 338 8.12 -9.62 8.20
C TYR A 338 8.17 -9.49 9.72
N GLU A 339 7.34 -8.63 10.31
CA GLU A 339 7.18 -8.48 11.75
C GLU A 339 5.73 -8.77 12.15
N GLN A 340 5.54 -9.63 13.15
CA GLN A 340 4.22 -9.97 13.67
C GLN A 340 4.18 -9.81 15.18
N ARG A 341 3.09 -9.25 15.71
CA ARG A 341 2.86 -9.24 17.17
C ARG A 341 2.53 -10.66 17.65
N ALA A 342 3.22 -11.11 18.68
CA ALA A 342 2.94 -12.41 19.28
C ALA A 342 1.58 -12.38 20.01
N ASP A 343 0.55 -12.94 19.37
CA ASP A 343 -0.76 -13.21 19.99
C ASP A 343 -0.89 -14.68 20.45
N VAL A 344 -1.99 -15.02 21.13
CA VAL A 344 -2.23 -16.28 21.86
C VAL A 344 -2.06 -17.57 21.02
N GLU A 345 -2.14 -17.48 19.68
CA GLU A 345 -1.91 -18.61 18.75
C GLU A 345 -0.43 -18.82 18.37
N SER A 346 0.48 -17.88 18.69
CA SER A 346 1.90 -17.91 18.28
C SER A 346 2.85 -18.68 19.22
N ASP A 347 2.31 -19.32 20.27
CA ASP A 347 3.06 -20.05 21.31
C ASP A 347 4.09 -21.07 20.74
N PRO A 348 3.76 -21.86 19.68
CA PRO A 348 4.71 -22.81 19.09
C PRO A 348 5.84 -22.15 18.28
N GLU A 349 5.56 -21.02 17.62
CA GLU A 349 6.51 -20.32 16.73
C GLU A 349 7.51 -19.50 17.53
N TRP A 350 7.03 -18.77 18.54
CA TRP A 350 7.88 -18.06 19.48
C TRP A 350 8.81 -19.03 20.22
N ARG A 351 8.26 -20.16 20.71
CA ARG A 351 9.08 -21.18 21.39
C ARG A 351 10.10 -21.78 20.42
N SER A 352 9.72 -22.08 19.17
CA SER A 352 10.67 -22.56 18.15
C SER A 352 11.80 -21.56 17.88
N GLN A 353 11.48 -20.26 17.76
CA GLN A 353 12.49 -19.22 17.54
C GLN A 353 13.40 -19.04 18.76
N PHE A 354 12.82 -18.94 19.97
CA PHE A 354 13.57 -18.84 21.22
C PHE A 354 14.52 -20.03 21.38
N VAL A 355 14.03 -21.24 21.10
CA VAL A 355 14.82 -22.46 21.16
C VAL A 355 15.96 -22.42 20.14
N MET A 356 15.72 -21.98 18.91
CA MET A 356 16.80 -21.87 17.94
C MET A 356 17.86 -20.82 18.33
N GLU A 357 17.44 -19.62 18.73
CA GLU A 357 18.35 -18.50 19.04
C GLU A 357 19.11 -18.70 20.36
N LYS A 358 18.46 -19.24 21.39
CA LYS A 358 19.02 -19.33 22.74
C LYS A 358 19.49 -20.73 23.09
N MET A 359 18.77 -21.77 22.68
CA MET A 359 19.17 -23.16 22.97
C MET A 359 20.18 -23.67 21.92
N GLY A 360 20.08 -23.25 20.66
CA GLY A 360 21.00 -23.69 19.60
C GLY A 360 22.48 -23.38 19.87
N THR A 361 22.77 -22.34 20.66
CA THR A 361 24.14 -21.96 21.05
C THR A 361 24.74 -22.85 22.16
N LEU A 362 23.93 -23.66 22.84
CA LEU A 362 24.37 -24.48 23.96
C LEU A 362 25.33 -25.60 23.54
N SER A 363 26.25 -26.00 24.42
CA SER A 363 27.03 -27.23 24.32
C SER A 363 26.14 -28.48 24.40
N TRP A 364 26.65 -29.62 23.92
CA TRP A 364 25.89 -30.88 23.93
C TRP A 364 25.47 -31.29 25.34
N TRP A 365 26.32 -31.06 26.35
CA TRP A 365 25.98 -31.43 27.72
C TRP A 365 24.94 -30.47 28.32
N GLU A 366 25.02 -29.17 28.03
CA GLU A 366 24.03 -28.17 28.46
C GLU A 366 22.67 -28.45 27.84
N ALA A 367 22.63 -28.81 26.56
CA ALA A 367 21.40 -29.20 25.86
C ALA A 367 20.76 -30.45 26.45
N VAL A 368 21.58 -31.46 26.80
CA VAL A 368 21.12 -32.68 27.47
C VAL A 368 20.58 -32.37 28.86
N ALA A 369 21.27 -31.56 29.65
CA ALA A 369 20.82 -31.16 30.99
C ALA A 369 19.51 -30.36 30.92
N ALA A 370 19.42 -29.40 30.01
CA ALA A 370 18.21 -28.61 29.76
C ALA A 370 17.03 -29.49 29.30
N ALA A 371 17.28 -30.46 28.40
CA ALA A 371 16.25 -31.38 27.94
C ALA A 371 15.81 -32.39 29.02
N MET A 372 16.73 -32.92 29.84
CA MET A 372 16.38 -33.77 30.98
C MET A 372 15.57 -32.99 32.01
N TYR A 373 15.94 -31.75 32.31
CA TYR A 373 15.16 -30.88 33.20
C TYR A 373 13.76 -30.61 32.61
N ASP A 374 13.67 -30.39 31.29
CA ASP A 374 12.37 -30.18 30.63
C ASP A 374 11.46 -31.42 30.75
N LEU A 375 12.06 -32.62 30.68
CA LEU A 375 11.39 -33.92 30.77
C LEU A 375 11.16 -34.42 32.21
N GLY A 376 11.42 -33.61 33.25
CA GLY A 376 11.16 -33.97 34.64
C GLY A 376 12.34 -34.66 35.36
N GLY A 377 13.56 -34.46 34.88
CA GLY A 377 14.81 -34.88 35.51
C GLY A 377 15.31 -36.27 35.09
N ARG A 378 14.56 -37.01 34.28
CA ARG A 378 14.91 -38.34 33.77
C ARG A 378 14.60 -38.49 32.28
N ALA A 379 15.50 -39.08 31.51
CA ALA A 379 15.27 -39.36 30.10
C ALA A 379 16.13 -40.50 29.53
N SER A 380 15.61 -41.20 28.54
CA SER A 380 16.37 -42.09 27.66
C SER A 380 17.03 -41.31 26.52
N VAL A 381 18.07 -41.89 25.91
CA VAL A 381 18.73 -41.30 24.71
C VAL A 381 17.74 -41.10 23.56
N THR A 382 16.73 -41.98 23.44
CA THR A 382 15.69 -41.85 22.41
C THR A 382 14.80 -40.62 22.65
N GLN A 383 14.41 -40.35 23.90
CA GLN A 383 13.62 -39.16 24.24
C GLN A 383 14.41 -37.87 24.05
N LEU A 384 15.70 -37.88 24.43
CA LEU A 384 16.58 -36.73 24.24
C LEU A 384 16.79 -36.43 22.75
N LEU A 385 16.95 -37.45 21.91
CA LEU A 385 17.11 -37.29 20.46
C LEU A 385 15.90 -36.59 19.81
N GLY A 386 14.69 -36.83 20.33
CA GLY A 386 13.46 -36.19 19.85
C GLY A 386 13.18 -34.80 20.45
N HIS A 387 14.01 -34.32 21.38
CA HIS A 387 13.70 -33.12 22.15
C HIS A 387 14.04 -31.82 21.36
N PRO A 388 13.17 -30.79 21.37
CA PRO A 388 13.39 -29.54 20.61
C PRO A 388 14.73 -28.85 20.89
N PHE A 389 15.19 -28.83 22.15
CA PHE A 389 16.47 -28.19 22.50
C PHE A 389 17.68 -28.94 21.92
N VAL A 390 17.62 -30.27 21.92
CA VAL A 390 18.67 -31.14 21.36
C VAL A 390 18.65 -31.06 19.84
N GLN A 391 17.47 -30.98 19.23
CA GLN A 391 17.31 -30.74 17.79
C GLN A 391 17.86 -29.38 17.38
N ALA A 392 17.64 -28.32 18.18
CA ALA A 392 18.21 -27.00 17.92
C ALA A 392 19.73 -27.00 17.96
N VAL A 393 20.34 -27.58 19.01
CA VAL A 393 21.81 -27.71 19.07
C VAL A 393 22.34 -28.59 17.94
N SER A 394 21.65 -29.67 17.60
CA SER A 394 22.01 -30.51 16.46
C SER A 394 21.95 -29.76 15.13
N ALA A 395 20.96 -28.87 14.96
CA ALA A 395 20.80 -28.04 13.78
C ALA A 395 21.88 -26.95 13.70
N THR A 396 22.18 -26.29 14.82
CA THR A 396 23.19 -25.23 14.89
C THR A 396 24.63 -25.75 14.79
N LYS A 397 24.92 -26.95 15.32
CA LYS A 397 26.29 -27.47 15.41
C LYS A 397 26.74 -28.39 14.27
N GLY A 398 25.86 -28.68 13.31
CA GLY A 398 26.22 -29.40 12.07
C GLY A 398 26.81 -30.79 12.29
N ARG A 399 25.99 -31.84 12.13
CA ARG A 399 26.36 -33.28 12.04
C ARG A 399 27.42 -33.78 13.06
N SER A 400 26.96 -34.16 14.25
CA SER A 400 27.36 -35.49 14.71
C SER A 400 26.67 -36.52 13.82
N LYS A 401 27.44 -37.23 12.98
CA LYS A 401 26.90 -38.28 12.09
C LYS A 401 26.10 -39.36 12.85
N ASN A 402 26.31 -39.45 14.17
CA ASN A 402 25.51 -40.21 15.11
C ASN A 402 25.14 -39.34 16.33
N VAL A 403 24.17 -38.43 16.20
CA VAL A 403 23.65 -37.63 17.33
C VAL A 403 23.33 -38.50 18.54
N ARG A 404 22.74 -39.68 18.31
CA ARG A 404 22.47 -40.68 19.36
C ARG A 404 23.72 -41.11 20.11
N GLU A 405 24.82 -41.37 19.40
CA GLU A 405 26.09 -41.77 19.98
C GLU A 405 26.80 -40.59 20.66
N THR A 406 26.69 -39.39 20.11
CA THR A 406 27.18 -38.15 20.74
C THR A 406 26.46 -37.90 22.05
N LEU A 407 25.13 -37.95 22.09
CA LEU A 407 24.34 -37.81 23.31
C LEU A 407 24.76 -38.85 24.36
N HIS A 408 24.85 -40.12 23.95
CA HIS A 408 25.25 -41.21 24.84
C HIS A 408 26.68 -41.01 25.38
N THR A 409 27.63 -40.64 24.53
CA THR A 409 29.03 -40.39 24.89
C THR A 409 29.17 -39.16 25.77
N THR A 410 28.45 -38.08 25.47
CA THR A 410 28.43 -36.86 26.29
C THR A 410 27.91 -37.15 27.69
N ILE A 411 26.83 -37.90 27.83
CA ILE A 411 26.29 -38.31 29.13
C ILE A 411 27.34 -39.13 29.87
N LEU A 412 27.87 -40.21 29.28
CA LEU A 412 28.85 -41.09 29.94
C LEU A 412 30.13 -40.36 30.33
N ASN A 413 30.67 -39.49 29.46
CA ASN A 413 31.86 -38.72 29.77
C ASN A 413 31.59 -37.80 30.96
N LYS A 414 30.51 -37.03 30.95
CA LYS A 414 30.17 -36.10 32.04
C LYS A 414 29.71 -36.79 33.33
N MET A 415 29.30 -38.07 33.28
CA MET A 415 29.13 -38.92 34.46
C MET A 415 30.47 -39.24 35.15
N VAL A 416 31.52 -39.48 34.36
CA VAL A 416 32.82 -39.94 34.88
C VAL A 416 33.74 -38.77 35.21
N SER A 417 33.93 -37.86 34.25
CA SER A 417 34.88 -36.75 34.30
C SER A 417 34.32 -35.49 34.93
N GLY A 418 33.02 -35.42 35.24
CA GLY A 418 32.36 -34.21 35.75
C GLY A 418 32.38 -33.01 34.78
N ILE A 419 31.93 -31.85 35.28
CA ILE A 419 31.88 -30.55 34.59
C ILE A 419 32.79 -29.56 35.33
N GLY A 420 33.40 -28.62 34.60
CA GLY A 420 34.40 -27.69 35.16
C GLY A 420 35.74 -28.39 35.38
N ASP A 421 36.30 -28.26 36.59
CA ASP A 421 37.53 -28.93 37.05
C ASP A 421 37.41 -30.47 37.19
N GLY A 422 36.22 -31.00 36.89
CA GLY A 422 35.92 -32.42 36.88
C GLY A 422 35.36 -32.97 38.20
N THR A 423 35.07 -32.10 39.17
CA THR A 423 34.48 -32.50 40.46
C THR A 423 32.97 -32.69 40.41
N ILE A 424 32.25 -31.97 39.52
CA ILE A 424 30.78 -31.91 39.55
C ILE A 424 30.16 -32.90 38.58
N ARG A 425 29.50 -33.94 39.09
CA ARG A 425 28.81 -34.97 38.30
C ARG A 425 27.31 -34.72 38.29
N ILE A 426 26.78 -34.29 37.16
CA ILE A 426 25.36 -33.91 37.04
C ILE A 426 24.46 -35.00 36.44
N PHE A 427 25.03 -36.10 35.96
CA PHE A 427 24.29 -37.22 35.36
C PHE A 427 24.55 -38.52 36.14
N SER A 428 23.52 -39.36 36.28
CA SER A 428 23.64 -40.72 36.81
C SER A 428 22.78 -41.71 36.01
N ARG A 429 22.94 -43.01 36.29
CA ARG A 429 22.07 -44.06 35.72
C ARG A 429 20.85 -44.25 36.61
N ALA A 430 19.66 -44.13 36.03
CA ALA A 430 18.38 -44.36 36.71
C ALA A 430 17.82 -45.77 36.47
N GLY A 431 18.23 -46.44 35.38
CA GLY A 431 17.74 -47.76 34.99
C GLY A 431 18.36 -48.29 33.69
N ALA A 432 17.80 -49.36 33.13
CA ALA A 432 18.27 -49.95 31.87
C ALA A 432 17.99 -49.01 30.68
N GLY A 433 19.00 -48.23 30.28
CA GLY A 433 18.91 -47.30 29.14
C GLY A 433 18.36 -45.90 29.49
N GLU A 434 18.15 -45.61 30.78
CA GLU A 434 17.68 -44.31 31.28
C GLU A 434 18.71 -43.63 32.17
N PHE A 435 18.79 -42.31 32.04
CA PHE A 435 19.68 -41.43 32.77
C PHE A 435 18.88 -40.37 33.53
N GLU A 436 19.43 -39.88 34.64
CA GLU A 436 18.82 -38.83 35.45
C GLU A 436 19.81 -37.73 35.83
N LEU A 437 19.27 -36.57 36.18
CA LEU A 437 20.03 -35.50 36.83
C LEU A 437 20.32 -35.88 38.28
N SER A 438 21.56 -35.70 38.71
CA SER A 438 22.02 -36.12 40.05
C SER A 438 23.07 -35.16 40.62
N GLY A 439 23.33 -35.21 41.93
CA GLY A 439 24.35 -34.36 42.57
C GLY A 439 23.94 -32.88 42.64
N ASP A 440 24.92 -31.97 42.68
CA ASP A 440 24.70 -30.51 42.79
C ASP A 440 24.32 -29.85 41.44
N TRP A 441 23.55 -30.55 40.62
CA TRP A 441 23.17 -30.08 39.28
C TRP A 441 22.39 -28.77 39.32
N ASP A 442 21.58 -28.55 40.37
CA ASP A 442 20.79 -27.32 40.58
C ASP A 442 21.66 -26.06 40.64
N SER A 443 22.89 -26.17 41.17
CA SER A 443 23.82 -25.06 41.30
C SER A 443 24.52 -24.73 39.97
N VAL A 444 24.97 -25.76 39.25
CA VAL A 444 25.68 -25.60 37.96
C VAL A 444 24.75 -25.25 36.83
N CYS A 445 23.53 -25.80 36.84
CA CYS A 445 22.57 -25.63 35.76
C CYS A 445 21.58 -24.49 36.02
N ALA A 446 21.76 -23.66 37.05
CA ALA A 446 20.86 -22.54 37.33
C ALA A 446 20.60 -21.64 36.09
N PRO A 447 21.61 -21.25 35.27
CA PRO A 447 21.37 -20.50 34.04
C PRO A 447 20.56 -21.27 32.99
N LEU A 448 20.76 -22.59 32.89
CA LEU A 448 20.03 -23.47 31.98
C LEU A 448 18.57 -23.63 32.43
N VAL A 449 18.35 -23.80 33.73
CA VAL A 449 17.01 -23.88 34.34
C VAL A 449 16.23 -22.61 34.05
N ASP A 450 16.87 -21.44 34.16
CA ASP A 450 16.24 -20.17 33.82
C ASP A 450 15.94 -20.06 32.31
N LEU A 451 16.83 -20.54 31.45
CA LEU A 451 16.59 -20.61 30.00
C LEU A 451 15.40 -21.52 29.65
N VAL A 452 15.30 -22.68 30.31
CA VAL A 452 14.17 -23.62 30.13
C VAL A 452 12.88 -23.01 30.67
N LYS A 453 12.91 -22.35 31.83
CA LYS A 453 11.76 -21.61 32.37
C LYS A 453 11.32 -20.49 31.43
N GLN A 454 12.25 -19.72 30.87
CA GLN A 454 11.96 -18.70 29.87
C GLN A 454 11.30 -19.32 28.64
N SER A 455 11.82 -20.44 28.13
CA SER A 455 11.20 -21.14 26.98
C SER A 455 9.76 -21.60 27.24
N ARG A 456 9.38 -21.77 28.52
CA ARG A 456 8.03 -22.19 28.97
C ARG A 456 7.12 -21.00 29.28
N GLN A 457 7.67 -19.79 29.40
CA GLN A 457 6.88 -18.58 29.60
C GLN A 457 6.23 -18.22 28.27
N LYS A 458 4.94 -17.90 28.30
CA LYS A 458 4.27 -17.29 27.16
C LYS A 458 4.97 -15.97 26.82
N PRO A 459 5.19 -15.63 25.54
CA PRO A 459 5.67 -14.31 25.18
C PRO A 459 4.82 -13.25 25.88
N GLY A 460 5.48 -12.28 26.51
CA GLY A 460 4.77 -11.15 27.12
C GLY A 460 3.91 -10.47 26.06
N ALA A 461 2.68 -10.09 26.41
CA ALA A 461 1.78 -9.38 25.52
C ALA A 461 2.52 -8.18 24.89
N GLY A 462 2.78 -8.26 23.57
CA GLY A 462 3.52 -7.23 22.82
C GLY A 462 4.92 -7.60 22.31
N SER A 463 5.44 -8.82 22.50
CA SER A 463 6.69 -9.21 21.84
C SER A 463 6.53 -9.34 20.33
N ILE A 464 7.48 -8.81 19.54
CA ILE A 464 7.45 -8.85 18.07
C ILE A 464 8.30 -10.02 17.58
N VAL A 465 7.68 -10.92 16.82
CA VAL A 465 8.36 -11.98 16.07
C VAL A 465 8.96 -11.36 14.81
N ARG A 466 10.29 -11.37 14.70
CA ARG A 466 11.02 -10.84 13.53
C ARG A 466 11.48 -11.96 12.62
N ARG A 467 10.99 -11.98 11.39
CA ARG A 467 11.37 -12.93 10.34
C ARG A 467 12.41 -12.36 9.37
N HIS A 468 13.15 -11.33 9.77
CA HIS A 468 14.19 -10.74 8.94
C HIS A 468 15.54 -10.62 9.65
N SER A 469 16.60 -10.42 8.88
CA SER A 469 17.94 -10.05 9.35
C SER A 469 18.43 -8.84 8.58
N PHE A 470 19.26 -8.01 9.21
CA PHE A 470 19.80 -6.79 8.60
C PHE A 470 21.32 -6.81 8.70
N VAL A 471 21.99 -6.56 7.58
CA VAL A 471 23.45 -6.39 7.51
C VAL A 471 23.81 -5.22 6.61
N THR A 472 24.96 -4.61 6.86
CA THR A 472 25.53 -3.56 6.03
C THR A 472 26.82 -4.06 5.40
N PHE A 473 26.93 -3.97 4.08
CA PHE A 473 28.16 -4.34 3.39
C PHE A 473 29.21 -3.23 3.52
N HIS A 474 30.45 -3.66 3.71
CA HIS A 474 31.63 -2.80 3.74
C HIS A 474 32.81 -3.56 3.12
N GLN A 475 33.91 -2.87 2.82
CA GLN A 475 35.04 -3.44 2.08
C GLN A 475 35.63 -4.71 2.72
N SER A 476 35.62 -4.80 4.05
CA SER A 476 36.10 -5.96 4.80
C SER A 476 35.07 -7.07 5.03
N PHE A 477 33.81 -6.90 4.60
CA PHE A 477 32.76 -7.90 4.82
C PHE A 477 32.98 -9.06 3.84
N GLY A 478 33.04 -10.29 4.35
CA GLY A 478 33.45 -11.46 3.59
C GLY A 478 32.41 -12.57 3.50
N TYR A 479 32.83 -13.66 2.87
CA TYR A 479 32.04 -14.89 2.76
C TYR A 479 31.84 -15.53 4.15
N GLU A 480 32.85 -15.43 5.00
CA GLU A 480 32.91 -16.02 6.34
C GLU A 480 31.88 -15.44 7.31
N GLU A 481 31.51 -14.17 7.15
CA GLU A 481 30.45 -13.52 7.91
C GLU A 481 29.06 -13.74 7.30
N PHE A 482 28.98 -13.92 5.98
CA PHE A 482 27.72 -14.00 5.26
C PHE A 482 27.17 -15.42 5.15
N VAL A 483 28.00 -16.40 4.82
CA VAL A 483 27.60 -17.77 4.51
C VAL A 483 28.06 -18.74 5.58
N GLU A 484 29.37 -18.95 5.71
CA GLU A 484 29.97 -19.72 6.80
C GLU A 484 31.48 -19.48 6.87
N GLY A 485 32.04 -19.54 8.06
CA GLY A 485 33.46 -19.32 8.28
C GLY A 485 34.00 -20.04 9.50
N LEU A 486 35.31 -20.28 9.50
CA LEU A 486 36.01 -20.85 10.66
C LEU A 486 36.18 -19.77 11.73
N ARG A 487 35.74 -20.08 12.95
CA ARG A 487 35.94 -19.25 14.13
C ARG A 487 36.76 -20.02 15.17
N PRO A 488 37.79 -19.38 15.76
CA PRO A 488 38.52 -19.98 16.87
C PRO A 488 37.61 -20.04 18.10
N VAL A 489 37.61 -21.18 18.78
CA VAL A 489 36.96 -21.39 20.06
C VAL A 489 38.06 -21.88 21.02
N LEU A 490 38.13 -21.25 22.19
CA LEU A 490 39.02 -21.71 23.26
C LEU A 490 38.50 -23.07 23.73
N SER A 491 39.39 -24.07 23.80
CA SER A 491 39.05 -25.35 24.40
C SER A 491 38.67 -25.14 25.87
N ASP A 492 37.62 -25.83 26.33
CA ASP A 492 37.28 -25.92 27.76
C ASP A 492 38.35 -26.69 28.57
N GLU A 493 39.35 -27.25 27.88
CA GLU A 493 40.54 -27.84 28.46
C GLU A 493 41.59 -26.73 28.58
N ASP A 494 42.06 -26.46 29.80
CA ASP A 494 43.07 -25.45 30.22
C ASP A 494 44.47 -25.60 29.53
N ASP A 495 44.56 -26.22 28.36
CA ASP A 495 45.81 -26.42 27.61
C ASP A 495 46.15 -25.27 26.65
N GLY A 496 45.28 -24.27 26.52
CA GLY A 496 45.45 -23.15 25.60
C GLY A 496 45.34 -23.52 24.12
N SER A 497 44.80 -24.69 23.78
CA SER A 497 44.62 -25.13 22.40
C SER A 497 43.44 -24.40 21.73
N VAL A 498 43.72 -23.80 20.57
CA VAL A 498 42.68 -23.15 19.75
C VAL A 498 42.07 -24.21 18.83
N ARG A 499 40.77 -24.49 18.99
CA ARG A 499 40.02 -25.31 18.03
C ARG A 499 39.22 -24.43 17.09
N TYR A 500 39.17 -24.81 15.81
CA TYR A 500 38.36 -24.11 14.82
C TYR A 500 37.01 -24.79 14.69
N HIS A 501 35.93 -24.01 14.84
CA HIS A 501 34.57 -24.45 14.54
C HIS A 501 34.03 -23.67 13.36
N ILE A 502 33.29 -24.36 12.51
CA ILE A 502 32.56 -23.72 11.42
C ILE A 502 31.34 -23.05 12.04
N LYS A 503 31.23 -21.74 11.84
CA LYS A 503 30.09 -20.95 12.26
C LYS A 503 29.33 -20.52 11.02
N ASN A 504 28.01 -20.68 11.04
CA ASN A 504 27.15 -20.13 10.01
C ASN A 504 27.23 -18.60 9.99
N GLY A 505 27.18 -18.04 8.78
CA GLY A 505 26.98 -16.62 8.55
C GLY A 505 25.49 -16.25 8.52
N VAL A 506 25.22 -14.94 8.49
CA VAL A 506 23.86 -14.40 8.62
C VAL A 506 22.88 -14.92 7.56
N PHE A 507 23.35 -15.14 6.32
CA PHE A 507 22.53 -15.59 5.21
C PHE A 507 22.20 -17.08 5.30
N LYS A 508 23.16 -17.89 5.75
CA LYS A 508 22.92 -19.31 6.00
C LYS A 508 21.93 -19.48 7.16
N ASP A 509 22.10 -18.72 8.24
CA ASP A 509 21.20 -18.78 9.41
C ASP A 509 19.75 -18.39 9.06
N ILE A 510 19.52 -17.32 8.31
CA ILE A 510 18.16 -16.93 7.90
C ILE A 510 17.54 -17.98 6.96
N CYS A 511 18.34 -18.63 6.11
CA CYS A 511 17.88 -19.75 5.28
C CYS A 511 17.47 -20.96 6.11
N GLU A 512 18.24 -21.34 7.13
CA GLU A 512 17.86 -22.44 8.04
C GLU A 512 16.55 -22.14 8.77
N ARG A 513 16.40 -20.91 9.29
CA ARG A 513 15.15 -20.46 9.92
C ARG A 513 13.96 -20.54 8.95
N ALA A 514 14.15 -20.11 7.71
CA ALA A 514 13.10 -20.16 6.69
C ALA A 514 12.65 -21.58 6.34
N ARG A 515 13.57 -22.56 6.33
CA ARG A 515 13.21 -23.97 6.09
C ARG A 515 12.33 -24.57 7.19
N GLN A 516 12.49 -24.09 8.43
CA GLN A 516 11.72 -24.58 9.57
C GLN A 516 10.32 -23.98 9.65
N ALA A 517 10.09 -22.87 8.96
CA ALA A 517 8.83 -22.17 8.90
C ALA A 517 8.41 -21.93 7.44
N PRO A 518 8.11 -22.99 6.66
CA PRO A 518 7.87 -22.90 5.21
C PRO A 518 6.62 -22.09 4.84
N ASN A 519 5.67 -21.94 5.77
CA ASN A 519 4.46 -21.15 5.59
C ASN A 519 4.70 -19.64 5.80
N HIS A 520 5.89 -19.26 6.23
CA HIS A 520 6.26 -17.88 6.52
C HIS A 520 7.38 -17.42 5.60
N ARG A 521 7.36 -16.15 5.24
CA ARG A 521 8.48 -15.53 4.53
C ARG A 521 9.49 -14.93 5.48
N PHE A 522 10.73 -14.92 5.03
CA PHE A 522 11.86 -14.34 5.70
C PHE A 522 12.55 -13.34 4.78
N ALA A 523 13.23 -12.34 5.35
CA ALA A 523 14.01 -11.38 4.56
C ALA A 523 15.44 -11.22 5.08
N ILE A 524 16.39 -11.06 4.16
CA ILE A 524 17.71 -10.52 4.45
C ILE A 524 17.83 -9.13 3.82
N VAL A 525 18.10 -8.14 4.65
CA VAL A 525 18.38 -6.77 4.21
C VAL A 525 19.88 -6.58 4.13
N ILE A 526 20.35 -6.15 2.96
CA ILE A 526 21.75 -5.85 2.66
C ILE A 526 21.86 -4.36 2.35
N ASP A 527 22.16 -3.59 3.37
CA ASP A 527 22.36 -2.16 3.27
C ASP A 527 23.72 -1.86 2.61
N GLU A 528 23.77 -0.82 1.78
CA GLU A 528 24.99 -0.41 1.04
C GLU A 528 25.61 -1.56 0.23
N ILE A 529 24.79 -2.31 -0.51
CA ILE A 529 25.20 -3.55 -1.18
C ILE A 529 26.39 -3.37 -2.14
N ASN A 530 26.57 -2.16 -2.70
CA ASN A 530 27.71 -1.82 -3.57
C ASN A 530 29.03 -1.59 -2.83
N ARG A 531 29.05 -1.42 -1.50
CA ARG A 531 30.28 -1.17 -0.72
C ARG A 531 31.11 -2.42 -0.42
N GLY A 532 30.55 -3.61 -0.64
CA GLY A 532 31.24 -4.89 -0.52
C GLY A 532 31.60 -5.49 -1.87
N ASN A 533 32.59 -6.38 -1.90
CA ASN A 533 32.84 -7.20 -3.09
C ASN A 533 31.79 -8.32 -3.15
N ILE A 534 30.66 -8.04 -3.80
CA ILE A 534 29.48 -8.91 -3.81
C ILE A 534 29.82 -10.31 -4.34
N SER A 535 30.62 -10.41 -5.41
CA SER A 535 31.02 -11.69 -5.98
C SER A 535 31.82 -12.55 -4.99
N LYS A 536 32.69 -11.92 -4.18
CA LYS A 536 33.43 -12.60 -3.12
C LYS A 536 32.53 -12.99 -1.94
N ILE A 537 31.61 -12.10 -1.54
CA ILE A 537 30.72 -12.33 -0.39
C ILE A 537 29.72 -13.46 -0.66
N PHE A 538 29.10 -13.47 -1.85
CA PHE A 538 28.14 -14.51 -2.22
C PHE A 538 28.83 -15.81 -2.67
N GLY A 539 30.06 -15.75 -3.19
CA GLY A 539 30.77 -16.93 -3.67
C GLY A 539 29.94 -17.73 -4.68
N GLU A 540 29.78 -19.04 -4.43
CA GLU A 540 28.95 -19.95 -5.22
C GLU A 540 27.44 -19.68 -5.12
N LEU A 541 26.98 -18.99 -4.07
CA LEU A 541 25.56 -18.68 -3.85
C LEU A 541 25.00 -17.70 -4.88
N ILE A 542 25.87 -17.02 -5.63
CA ILE A 542 25.47 -16.06 -6.66
C ILE A 542 24.52 -16.70 -7.70
N THR A 543 24.61 -18.02 -7.90
CA THR A 543 23.70 -18.77 -8.77
C THR A 543 22.42 -19.18 -8.03
N LEU A 544 22.53 -19.50 -6.74
CA LEU A 544 21.42 -19.99 -5.92
C LEU A 544 20.40 -18.91 -5.55
N ILE A 545 20.80 -17.64 -5.57
CA ILE A 545 19.88 -16.54 -5.31
C ILE A 545 18.87 -16.33 -6.45
N GLU A 546 19.08 -16.91 -7.64
CA GLU A 546 18.12 -16.79 -8.75
C GLU A 546 16.77 -17.42 -8.39
N PRO A 547 15.64 -16.72 -8.58
CA PRO A 547 14.33 -17.17 -8.12
C PRO A 547 13.96 -18.61 -8.51
N ASP A 548 14.22 -19.02 -9.75
CA ASP A 548 13.86 -20.35 -10.27
C ASP A 548 14.77 -21.48 -9.75
N LYS A 549 15.96 -21.14 -9.23
CA LYS A 549 16.98 -22.09 -8.75
C LYS A 549 16.88 -22.42 -7.27
N ARG A 550 15.90 -21.84 -6.59
CA ARG A 550 15.67 -22.02 -5.15
C ARG A 550 14.97 -23.34 -4.84
N GLU A 551 15.09 -23.76 -3.59
CA GLU A 551 14.34 -24.89 -3.07
C GLU A 551 12.84 -24.60 -3.08
N GLY A 552 12.06 -25.48 -3.70
CA GLY A 552 10.63 -25.31 -3.96
C GLY A 552 10.32 -24.82 -5.38
N MET A 553 11.33 -24.41 -6.16
CA MET A 553 11.17 -23.84 -7.50
C MET A 553 11.59 -24.82 -8.61
N PRO A 554 11.13 -24.64 -9.87
CA PRO A 554 11.27 -25.64 -10.94
C PRO A 554 12.70 -26.07 -11.28
N ASN A 555 13.69 -25.18 -11.13
CA ASN A 555 15.08 -25.42 -11.52
C ASN A 555 16.02 -25.50 -10.31
N LYS A 556 15.56 -26.04 -9.16
CA LYS A 556 16.34 -26.15 -7.91
C LYS A 556 17.79 -26.56 -8.18
N VAL A 557 18.74 -25.73 -7.74
CA VAL A 557 20.17 -26.01 -7.75
C VAL A 557 20.66 -26.19 -6.32
N THR A 558 21.65 -27.05 -6.12
CA THR A 558 22.29 -27.29 -4.83
C THR A 558 23.80 -27.25 -5.02
N VAL A 559 24.51 -26.61 -4.10
CA VAL A 559 25.98 -26.52 -4.08
C VAL A 559 26.54 -27.21 -2.85
N VAL A 560 27.83 -27.57 -2.90
CA VAL A 560 28.57 -28.05 -1.72
C VAL A 560 29.34 -26.86 -1.17
N LEU A 561 29.11 -26.51 0.09
CA LEU A 561 29.80 -25.40 0.74
C LEU A 561 31.26 -25.79 1.06
N PRO A 562 32.23 -24.86 0.91
CA PRO A 562 33.66 -25.19 0.95
C PRO A 562 34.20 -25.47 2.35
N TYR A 563 33.65 -24.87 3.40
CA TYR A 563 34.17 -25.07 4.77
C TYR A 563 33.54 -26.32 5.41
N SER A 564 32.21 -26.43 5.35
CA SER A 564 31.46 -27.55 5.96
C SER A 564 31.41 -28.80 5.11
N GLY A 565 31.50 -28.68 3.78
CA GLY A 565 31.20 -29.76 2.86
C GLY A 565 29.72 -30.13 2.80
N ASP A 566 28.85 -29.30 3.41
CA ASP A 566 27.42 -29.54 3.42
C ASP A 566 26.75 -29.10 2.11
N LEU A 567 25.65 -29.78 1.76
CA LEU A 567 24.80 -29.40 0.65
C LEU A 567 23.96 -28.18 1.06
N PHE A 568 23.96 -27.15 0.23
CA PHE A 568 23.22 -25.91 0.48
C PHE A 568 22.40 -25.48 -0.73
N THR A 569 21.21 -24.95 -0.43
CA THR A 569 20.24 -24.38 -1.38
C THR A 569 19.55 -23.19 -0.71
N VAL A 570 19.13 -22.18 -1.47
CA VAL A 570 18.35 -21.06 -0.91
C VAL A 570 16.86 -21.42 -0.91
N PRO A 571 16.12 -21.30 0.21
CA PRO A 571 14.67 -21.55 0.23
C PRO A 571 13.86 -20.51 -0.57
N GLN A 572 12.74 -20.93 -1.17
CA GLN A 572 11.86 -20.03 -1.93
C GLN A 572 11.24 -18.90 -1.09
N ASN A 573 11.12 -19.10 0.22
CA ASN A 573 10.51 -18.16 1.17
C ASN A 573 11.52 -17.19 1.82
N VAL A 574 12.72 -17.02 1.26
CA VAL A 574 13.71 -16.02 1.70
C VAL A 574 13.82 -14.89 0.69
N ASP A 575 13.54 -13.66 1.07
CA ASP A 575 13.69 -12.48 0.21
C ASP A 575 15.00 -11.75 0.45
N ILE A 576 15.60 -11.26 -0.62
CA ILE A 576 16.86 -10.51 -0.58
C ILE A 576 16.57 -9.07 -0.97
N ILE A 577 16.73 -8.17 -0.01
CA ILE A 577 16.41 -6.75 -0.17
C ILE A 577 17.71 -5.96 0.01
N GLY A 578 18.14 -5.25 -1.02
CA GLY A 578 19.32 -4.41 -0.99
C GLY A 578 18.99 -2.91 -0.97
N THR A 579 19.85 -2.10 -0.39
CA THR A 579 19.89 -0.65 -0.62
C THR A 579 21.19 -0.27 -1.31
N MET A 580 21.17 0.76 -2.15
CA MET A 580 22.33 1.24 -2.88
C MET A 580 22.32 2.77 -2.99
N ASN A 581 23.41 3.41 -2.61
CA ASN A 581 23.66 4.81 -2.94
C ASN A 581 24.28 4.94 -4.32
N THR A 582 23.67 5.77 -5.18
CA THR A 582 24.13 5.99 -6.56
C THR A 582 25.27 7.01 -6.67
N ALA A 583 25.42 7.89 -5.69
CA ALA A 583 26.48 8.90 -5.68
C ALA A 583 27.89 8.28 -5.50
N ASP A 584 27.98 7.07 -4.95
CA ASP A 584 29.25 6.37 -4.69
C ASP A 584 29.85 5.79 -6.00
N ARG A 585 30.37 6.67 -6.87
CA ARG A 585 30.92 6.31 -8.21
C ARG A 585 32.12 5.37 -8.17
N SER A 586 32.90 5.37 -7.09
CA SER A 586 34.07 4.48 -6.92
C SER A 586 33.70 2.99 -6.80
N LEU A 587 32.41 2.69 -6.63
CA LEU A 587 31.84 1.35 -6.43
C LEU A 587 30.74 1.02 -7.46
N ALA A 588 30.51 1.91 -8.44
CA ALA A 588 29.28 1.95 -9.23
C ALA A 588 29.14 0.90 -10.35
N LEU A 589 30.16 0.07 -10.60
CA LEU A 589 30.05 -1.03 -11.55
C LEU A 589 29.70 -2.32 -10.79
N MET A 590 28.42 -2.44 -10.41
CA MET A 590 27.87 -3.71 -9.97
C MET A 590 27.98 -4.71 -11.14
N ASP A 591 28.48 -5.92 -10.86
CA ASP A 591 28.66 -6.94 -11.89
C ASP A 591 27.35 -7.18 -12.66
N THR A 592 27.42 -7.18 -13.99
CA THR A 592 26.31 -7.52 -14.89
C THR A 592 25.63 -8.84 -14.51
N ALA A 593 26.39 -9.80 -13.99
CA ALA A 593 25.87 -11.09 -13.53
C ALA A 593 24.98 -10.96 -12.28
N LEU A 594 25.22 -9.97 -11.41
CA LEU A 594 24.33 -9.67 -10.30
C LEU A 594 23.14 -8.84 -10.75
N ARG A 595 23.35 -7.88 -11.65
CA ARG A 595 22.27 -7.00 -12.12
C ARG A 595 21.09 -7.77 -12.72
N ARG A 596 21.33 -8.89 -13.41
CA ARG A 596 20.27 -9.77 -13.95
C ARG A 596 19.50 -10.56 -12.89
N ARG A 597 19.96 -10.60 -11.63
CA ARG A 597 19.40 -11.42 -10.53
C ARG A 597 18.59 -10.60 -9.53
N PHE A 598 18.61 -9.29 -9.66
CA PHE A 598 17.87 -8.35 -8.81
C PHE A 598 16.96 -7.47 -9.67
N GLU A 599 15.77 -7.19 -9.15
CA GLU A 599 14.94 -6.09 -9.61
C GLU A 599 15.49 -4.78 -9.03
N PHE A 600 15.67 -3.75 -9.87
CA PHE A 600 16.17 -2.45 -9.43
C PHE A 600 15.01 -1.45 -9.36
N VAL A 601 14.75 -0.93 -8.17
CA VAL A 601 13.70 0.06 -7.92
C VAL A 601 14.36 1.38 -7.57
N SER A 602 14.15 2.38 -8.43
CA SER A 602 14.68 3.72 -8.23
C SER A 602 13.84 4.47 -7.19
N LEU A 603 14.50 5.10 -6.22
CA LEU A 603 13.91 6.02 -5.26
C LEU A 603 14.51 7.42 -5.51
N PRO A 604 13.91 8.24 -6.40
CA PRO A 604 14.36 9.60 -6.64
C PRO A 604 13.99 10.53 -5.46
N PRO A 605 14.58 11.72 -5.37
CA PRO A 605 14.08 12.77 -4.49
C PRO A 605 12.59 13.05 -4.76
N GLU A 606 11.85 13.31 -3.68
CA GLU A 606 10.40 13.50 -3.74
C GLU A 606 10.09 14.91 -3.25
N THR A 607 9.47 15.72 -4.12
CA THR A 607 9.22 17.15 -3.88
C THR A 607 7.73 17.50 -3.97
N ARG A 608 6.84 16.51 -4.06
CA ARG A 608 5.40 16.76 -3.98
C ARG A 608 4.97 17.13 -2.55
N LYS A 609 3.87 17.89 -2.45
CA LYS A 609 3.35 18.48 -1.19
C LYS A 609 1.92 18.06 -0.85
N SER A 610 1.31 17.19 -1.63
CA SER A 610 -0.02 16.65 -1.28
C SER A 610 0.06 15.84 0.01
N GLU A 611 -1.08 15.68 0.69
CA GLU A 611 -1.19 14.81 1.86
C GLU A 611 -0.63 13.41 1.55
N GLY A 612 0.16 12.86 2.47
CA GLY A 612 0.89 11.59 2.30
C GLY A 612 2.32 11.73 1.75
N TYR A 613 2.70 12.89 1.19
CA TYR A 613 4.05 13.11 0.68
C TYR A 613 5.01 13.65 1.75
N PRO A 614 6.32 13.35 1.66
CA PRO A 614 7.29 13.62 2.73
C PRO A 614 7.47 15.11 3.06
N LEU A 615 7.08 16.02 2.17
CA LEU A 615 7.28 17.47 2.34
C LEU A 615 5.99 18.27 2.54
N ALA A 616 4.82 17.63 2.71
CA ALA A 616 3.52 18.30 2.79
C ALA A 616 3.45 19.42 3.87
N ASP A 617 4.05 19.19 5.04
CA ASP A 617 3.95 20.09 6.21
C ASP A 617 5.28 20.77 6.60
N THR A 618 6.20 20.89 5.64
CA THR A 618 7.58 21.36 5.91
C THR A 618 7.79 22.86 5.73
N ASP A 619 6.82 23.58 5.17
CA ASP A 619 6.96 25.02 4.87
C ASP A 619 7.17 25.86 6.12
N ILE A 620 7.90 26.96 5.95
CA ILE A 620 8.14 27.94 7.02
C ILE A 620 7.41 29.22 6.67
N VAL A 621 6.56 29.66 7.58
CA VAL A 621 5.76 30.88 7.43
C VAL A 621 6.30 31.93 8.39
N THR A 622 6.73 33.07 7.86
CA THR A 622 7.08 34.27 8.65
C THR A 622 6.13 35.41 8.31
N ASP A 623 6.19 36.50 9.07
CA ASP A 623 5.28 37.65 8.92
C ASP A 623 5.32 38.29 7.52
N GLU A 624 6.44 38.14 6.80
CA GLU A 624 6.69 38.79 5.51
C GLU A 624 6.76 37.81 4.33
N HIS A 625 7.12 36.55 4.55
CA HIS A 625 7.44 35.59 3.48
C HIS A 625 7.12 34.14 3.86
N ILE A 626 6.98 33.27 2.85
CA ILE A 626 6.84 31.83 3.01
C ILE A 626 8.02 31.15 2.32
N ILE A 627 8.71 30.25 3.02
CA ILE A 627 9.71 29.36 2.44
C ILE A 627 9.00 28.09 1.97
N ASP A 628 8.83 27.96 0.66
CA ASP A 628 8.39 26.72 0.02
C ASP A 628 9.56 25.72 -0.04
N VAL A 629 9.63 24.83 0.95
CA VAL A 629 10.75 23.90 1.12
C VAL A 629 10.84 22.91 -0.03
N ALA A 630 9.69 22.46 -0.54
CA ALA A 630 9.62 21.49 -1.61
C ALA A 630 10.08 22.08 -2.96
N ARG A 631 9.61 23.29 -3.28
CA ARG A 631 10.05 24.03 -4.48
C ARG A 631 11.52 24.43 -4.40
N MET A 632 12.01 24.76 -3.21
CA MET A 632 13.43 25.01 -2.96
C MET A 632 14.27 23.77 -3.28
N LEU A 633 13.91 22.60 -2.71
CA LEU A 633 14.62 21.34 -2.98
C LEU A 633 14.58 20.97 -4.46
N GLU A 634 13.41 21.10 -5.10
CA GLU A 634 13.27 20.84 -6.54
C GLU A 634 14.21 21.73 -7.38
N THR A 635 14.29 23.02 -7.05
CA THR A 635 15.15 23.97 -7.77
C THR A 635 16.63 23.65 -7.57
N ILE A 636 17.03 23.33 -6.34
CA ILE A 636 18.40 22.87 -6.04
C ILE A 636 18.72 21.63 -6.86
N ASN A 637 17.85 20.62 -6.85
CA ASN A 637 18.07 19.36 -7.55
C ASN A 637 18.13 19.52 -9.07
N ARG A 638 17.29 20.37 -9.67
CA ARG A 638 17.37 20.69 -11.11
C ARG A 638 18.69 21.34 -11.48
N ARG A 639 19.26 22.18 -10.60
CA ARG A 639 20.57 22.80 -10.83
C ARG A 639 21.71 21.80 -10.67
N ILE A 640 21.64 20.92 -9.67
CA ILE A 640 22.62 19.83 -9.50
C ILE A 640 22.60 18.90 -10.71
N GLU A 641 21.42 18.49 -11.18
CA GLU A 641 21.28 17.60 -12.32
C GLU A 641 21.90 18.18 -13.60
N LEU A 642 21.77 19.50 -13.81
CA LEU A 642 22.38 20.20 -14.94
C LEU A 642 23.90 20.37 -14.81
N LEU A 643 24.41 20.60 -13.59
CA LEU A 643 25.83 20.86 -13.33
C LEU A 643 26.65 19.59 -13.09
N TYR A 644 25.99 18.48 -12.75
CA TYR A 644 26.61 17.23 -12.34
C TYR A 644 25.88 16.03 -12.96
N ASP A 645 24.92 15.43 -12.25
CA ASP A 645 24.02 14.39 -12.75
C ASP A 645 22.81 14.19 -11.80
N ARG A 646 21.89 13.30 -12.18
CA ARG A 646 20.72 12.93 -11.38
C ARG A 646 21.02 12.11 -10.12
N ASP A 647 22.16 11.41 -10.10
CA ASP A 647 22.53 10.45 -9.05
C ASP A 647 23.11 11.17 -7.81
N HIS A 648 23.41 12.47 -7.93
CA HIS A 648 23.86 13.38 -6.87
C HIS A 648 22.78 14.39 -6.45
N CYS A 649 21.52 14.21 -6.86
CA CYS A 649 20.46 15.03 -6.30
C CYS A 649 20.32 14.82 -4.78
N ILE A 650 19.83 15.83 -4.07
CA ILE A 650 19.63 15.79 -2.62
C ILE A 650 18.23 15.24 -2.34
N GLY A 651 18.13 14.21 -1.51
CA GLY A 651 16.85 13.62 -1.12
C GLY A 651 16.12 14.39 -0.02
N HIS A 652 14.81 14.15 0.06
CA HIS A 652 13.88 14.86 0.95
C HIS A 652 14.07 14.55 2.45
N ALA A 653 14.69 13.43 2.81
CA ALA A 653 14.83 12.98 4.21
C ALA A 653 15.64 13.95 5.09
N TYR A 654 16.48 14.82 4.50
CA TYR A 654 17.15 15.88 5.26
C TYR A 654 16.18 16.94 5.79
N LEU A 655 15.02 17.11 5.14
CA LEU A 655 14.07 18.19 5.37
C LEU A 655 12.78 17.72 6.05
N THR A 656 12.51 16.41 6.07
CA THR A 656 11.32 15.84 6.76
C THR A 656 11.24 16.17 8.25
N PRO A 657 12.34 16.33 9.03
CA PRO A 657 12.22 16.72 10.44
C PRO A 657 11.55 18.08 10.66
N LEU A 658 11.53 18.97 9.66
CA LEU A 658 10.88 20.28 9.75
C LEU A 658 9.37 20.16 10.00
N ALA A 659 8.73 19.11 9.48
CA ALA A 659 7.30 18.87 9.69
C ALA A 659 6.95 18.58 11.16
N LEU A 660 7.91 18.13 11.96
CA LEU A 660 7.70 17.79 13.38
C LEU A 660 7.81 18.99 14.32
N ILE A 661 8.27 20.15 13.83
CA ILE A 661 8.55 21.33 14.64
C ILE A 661 7.40 22.32 14.51
N ALA A 662 6.65 22.56 15.59
CA ALA A 662 5.50 23.46 15.55
C ALA A 662 5.88 24.96 15.46
N ASP A 663 6.96 25.36 16.14
CA ASP A 663 7.41 26.75 16.18
C ASP A 663 8.13 27.15 14.89
N GLN A 664 7.70 28.25 14.26
CA GLN A 664 8.24 28.69 12.97
C GLN A 664 9.68 29.20 13.06
N GLN A 665 10.06 29.82 14.19
CA GLN A 665 11.41 30.34 14.39
C GLN A 665 12.41 29.20 14.61
N GLU A 666 12.03 28.20 15.39
CA GLU A 666 12.78 26.96 15.58
C GLU A 666 12.89 26.16 14.27
N ARG A 667 11.81 26.13 13.47
CA ARG A 667 11.81 25.49 12.14
C ARG A 667 12.81 26.17 11.20
N LEU A 668 12.85 27.51 11.17
CA LEU A 668 13.85 28.27 10.40
C LEU A 668 15.28 28.01 10.90
N ALA A 669 15.50 28.05 12.21
CA ALA A 669 16.82 27.75 12.79
C ALA A 669 17.29 26.33 12.44
N THR A 670 16.36 25.36 12.44
CA THR A 670 16.64 23.98 12.05
C THR A 670 16.97 23.87 10.57
N LEU A 671 16.25 24.58 9.69
CA LEU A 671 16.61 24.66 8.26
C LEU A 671 18.01 25.24 8.05
N GLY A 672 18.36 26.30 8.78
CA GLY A 672 19.71 26.87 8.83
C GLY A 672 20.77 25.85 9.22
N ALA A 673 20.53 25.10 10.30
CA ALA A 673 21.42 24.05 10.76
C ALA A 673 21.57 22.90 9.74
N ILE A 674 20.48 22.50 9.07
CA ILE A 674 20.51 21.50 7.99
C ILE A 674 21.39 21.99 6.83
N PHE A 675 21.23 23.25 6.41
CA PHE A 675 22.05 23.82 5.34
C PHE A 675 23.53 23.83 5.71
N GLN A 676 23.85 24.32 6.91
CA GLN A 676 25.23 24.46 7.37
C GLN A 676 25.94 23.12 7.62
N SER A 677 25.23 22.12 8.15
CA SER A 677 25.84 20.86 8.60
C SER A 677 25.66 19.69 7.64
N LYS A 678 24.73 19.78 6.67
CA LYS A 678 24.42 18.69 5.73
C LYS A 678 24.50 19.14 4.28
N ILE A 679 23.72 20.14 3.87
CA ILE A 679 23.58 20.48 2.43
C ILE A 679 24.86 21.12 1.88
N ILE A 680 25.43 22.14 2.54
CA ILE A 680 26.65 22.79 2.04
C ILE A 680 27.83 21.82 2.02
N PRO A 681 28.14 21.07 3.11
CA PRO A 681 29.22 20.07 3.06
C PRO A 681 29.02 19.02 1.95
N LEU A 682 27.78 18.60 1.68
CA LEU A 682 27.47 17.68 0.58
C LEU A 682 27.74 18.31 -0.79
N LEU A 683 27.39 19.58 -0.97
CA LEU A 683 27.70 20.33 -2.21
C LEU A 683 29.21 20.56 -2.37
N GLU A 684 29.95 20.77 -1.29
CA GLU A 684 31.43 20.85 -1.30
C GLU A 684 32.05 19.53 -1.76
N GLU A 685 31.50 18.40 -1.34
CA GLU A 685 31.94 17.09 -1.80
C GLU A 685 31.62 16.87 -3.30
N TYR A 686 30.42 17.24 -3.75
CA TYR A 686 30.01 17.08 -5.14
C TYR A 686 30.77 18.00 -6.10
N PHE A 687 31.01 19.23 -5.69
CA PHE A 687 31.71 20.26 -6.47
C PHE A 687 33.07 20.56 -5.85
N PHE A 688 33.87 19.50 -5.66
CA PHE A 688 35.21 19.59 -5.09
C PHE A 688 36.04 20.70 -5.77
N ASP A 689 36.55 21.63 -4.96
CA ASP A 689 37.29 22.83 -5.37
C ASP A 689 36.55 23.80 -6.33
N ASP A 690 35.23 23.68 -6.51
CA ASP A 690 34.43 24.50 -7.44
C ASP A 690 33.23 25.19 -6.77
N TRP A 691 33.54 26.11 -5.87
CA TRP A 691 32.57 26.96 -5.16
C TRP A 691 31.68 27.81 -6.07
N ARG A 692 32.09 28.06 -7.33
CA ARG A 692 31.24 28.73 -8.32
C ARG A 692 29.98 27.92 -8.59
N LYS A 693 30.11 26.60 -8.75
CA LYS A 693 28.96 25.71 -8.96
C LYS A 693 28.07 25.66 -7.73
N ILE A 694 28.63 25.67 -6.53
CA ILE A 694 27.85 25.74 -5.28
C ILE A 694 26.99 27.02 -5.27
N ARG A 695 27.58 28.18 -5.60
CA ARG A 695 26.83 29.44 -5.75
C ARG A 695 25.72 29.36 -6.79
N LEU A 696 25.98 28.73 -7.94
CA LEU A 696 24.97 28.52 -8.98
C LEU A 696 23.82 27.64 -8.48
N VAL A 697 24.12 26.54 -7.78
CA VAL A 697 23.12 25.64 -7.18
C VAL A 697 22.23 26.38 -6.18
N LEU A 698 22.83 27.19 -5.30
CA LEU A 698 22.13 27.98 -4.29
C LEU A 698 21.50 29.27 -4.85
N GLY A 699 21.71 29.57 -6.14
CA GLY A 699 21.19 30.76 -6.80
C GLY A 699 21.81 32.07 -6.30
N ASP A 700 22.96 32.01 -5.61
CA ASP A 700 23.61 33.18 -5.02
C ASP A 700 23.97 34.24 -6.06
N ASN A 701 24.25 33.82 -7.30
CA ASN A 701 24.53 34.71 -8.42
C ASN A 701 23.29 35.51 -8.90
N GLN A 702 22.09 35.18 -8.44
CA GLN A 702 20.82 35.81 -8.83
C GLN A 702 20.25 36.70 -7.70
N LYS A 703 20.83 36.62 -6.50
CA LYS A 703 20.35 37.35 -5.33
C LYS A 703 20.77 38.82 -5.39
N SER A 704 19.82 39.70 -5.07
CA SER A 704 19.94 41.15 -5.26
C SER A 704 20.98 41.82 -4.35
N HIS A 705 21.20 41.27 -3.15
CA HIS A 705 22.13 41.79 -2.17
C HIS A 705 23.06 40.68 -1.67
N ALA A 706 24.31 41.04 -1.38
CA ALA A 706 25.30 40.12 -0.85
C ALA A 706 24.83 39.43 0.44
N ARG A 707 24.08 40.12 1.31
CA ARG A 707 23.56 39.59 2.59
C ARG A 707 22.70 38.32 2.48
N TYR A 708 22.11 38.08 1.31
CA TYR A 708 21.26 36.90 1.05
C TYR A 708 22.05 35.72 0.46
N GLN A 709 23.29 35.95 0.02
CA GLN A 709 24.11 34.91 -0.58
C GLN A 709 24.63 33.96 0.51
N PHE A 710 24.51 32.65 0.32
CA PHE A 710 25.09 31.68 1.26
C PHE A 710 26.60 31.61 1.11
N VAL A 711 27.11 31.76 -0.12
CA VAL A 711 28.54 31.80 -0.43
C VAL A 711 28.87 33.11 -1.14
N LEU A 712 29.68 33.93 -0.47
CA LEU A 712 30.21 35.18 -1.01
C LEU A 712 31.39 34.90 -1.93
N GLU A 713 31.44 35.60 -3.05
CA GLU A 713 32.65 35.72 -3.87
C GLU A 713 33.37 37.00 -3.46
N LEU A 714 34.54 36.84 -2.85
CA LEU A 714 35.36 37.96 -2.42
C LEU A 714 36.24 38.40 -3.60
N SER A 715 36.09 39.67 -4.00
CA SER A 715 37.08 40.31 -4.86
C SER A 715 38.43 40.34 -4.12
N GLN A 716 39.51 40.16 -4.86
CA GLN A 716 40.85 40.30 -4.29
C GLN A 716 40.98 41.69 -3.67
N ASN A 717 41.31 41.74 -2.38
CA ASN A 717 41.67 42.98 -1.72
C ASN A 717 43.17 43.19 -1.94
N GLU A 718 43.54 44.01 -2.93
CA GLU A 718 44.95 44.34 -3.22
C GLU A 718 45.68 44.85 -1.97
N GLU A 719 45.01 45.60 -1.08
CA GLU A 719 45.60 46.08 0.18
C GLU A 719 45.92 44.93 1.14
N LEU A 720 45.08 43.90 1.23
CA LEU A 720 45.32 42.72 2.09
C LEU A 720 46.45 41.85 1.53
N VAL A 721 46.57 41.74 0.20
CA VAL A 721 47.65 40.99 -0.45
C VAL A 721 48.98 41.70 -0.22
N ALA A 722 49.01 43.03 -0.36
CA ALA A 722 50.17 43.85 -0.02
C ALA A 722 50.52 43.80 1.48
N GLU A 723 49.52 43.80 2.38
CA GLU A 723 49.74 43.66 3.83
C GLU A 723 50.37 42.31 4.21
N LEU A 724 49.89 41.20 3.63
CA LEU A 724 50.34 39.86 4.00
C LEU A 724 51.65 39.44 3.32
N PHE A 725 51.92 39.92 2.10
CA PHE A 725 53.04 39.46 1.26
C PHE A 725 54.01 40.58 0.82
N GLY A 726 53.73 41.85 1.14
CA GLY A 726 54.53 43.02 0.77
C GLY A 726 54.35 43.46 -0.70
N ASP A 727 54.84 44.66 -1.04
CA ASP A 727 54.61 45.28 -2.37
C ASP A 727 55.37 44.62 -3.54
N THR A 728 56.25 43.64 -3.28
CA THR A 728 57.07 42.94 -4.29
C THR A 728 56.64 41.49 -4.50
N HIS A 729 55.36 41.19 -4.32
CA HIS A 729 54.88 39.82 -4.13
C HIS A 729 54.74 38.97 -5.42
N GLU A 730 54.69 39.57 -6.63
CA GLU A 730 54.44 38.89 -7.92
C GLU A 730 53.21 37.93 -7.94
N MET A 731 52.33 38.03 -6.94
CA MET A 731 51.17 37.15 -6.70
C MET A 731 50.04 37.29 -7.72
N ASP A 732 50.03 38.33 -8.56
CA ASP A 732 48.95 38.59 -9.54
C ASP A 732 48.72 37.40 -10.49
N SER A 733 49.79 36.65 -10.80
CA SER A 733 49.75 35.47 -11.67
C SER A 733 49.28 34.19 -10.95
N LEU A 734 49.45 34.11 -9.62
CA LEU A 734 49.18 32.94 -8.78
C LEU A 734 47.81 33.02 -8.06
N LEU A 735 47.27 34.23 -7.85
CA LEU A 735 46.01 34.47 -7.14
C LEU A 735 44.76 34.50 -8.04
N SER A 736 44.86 34.17 -9.35
CA SER A 736 43.79 34.32 -10.36
C SER A 736 42.42 33.66 -10.05
N ARG A 737 42.30 32.90 -8.96
CA ARG A 737 41.05 32.30 -8.51
C ARG A 737 40.39 33.16 -7.42
N PRO A 738 39.11 33.54 -7.58
CA PRO A 738 38.37 34.23 -6.54
C PRO A 738 38.32 33.39 -5.25
N ARG A 739 38.30 34.07 -4.11
CA ARG A 739 38.12 33.46 -2.79
C ARG A 739 36.64 33.39 -2.46
N TYR A 740 36.24 32.35 -1.74
CA TYR A 740 34.87 32.13 -1.31
C TYR A 740 34.77 32.05 0.20
N GLU A 741 33.70 32.59 0.75
CA GLU A 741 33.41 32.54 2.18
C GLU A 741 31.94 32.23 2.42
N ILE A 742 31.66 31.33 3.37
CA ILE A 742 30.31 31.01 3.80
C ILE A 742 29.79 32.16 4.67
N GLN A 743 28.68 32.76 4.28
CA GLN A 743 28.05 33.85 5.02
C GLN A 743 27.06 33.32 6.06
N LYS A 744 27.46 33.38 7.33
CA LYS A 744 26.67 32.84 8.45
C LYS A 744 25.30 33.50 8.63
N SER A 745 25.18 34.80 8.35
CA SER A 745 23.91 35.52 8.49
C SER A 745 22.84 35.05 7.50
N ALA A 746 23.24 34.45 6.37
CA ALA A 746 22.30 33.98 5.36
C ALA A 746 21.45 32.79 5.84
N PHE A 747 21.94 31.99 6.80
CA PHE A 747 21.22 30.82 7.34
C PHE A 747 20.03 31.17 8.22
N THR A 748 19.95 32.41 8.70
CA THR A 748 18.83 32.92 9.51
C THR A 748 17.93 33.87 8.73
N ASP A 749 18.26 34.14 7.47
CA ASP A 749 17.54 35.12 6.64
C ASP A 749 16.63 34.40 5.64
N VAL A 750 15.33 34.70 5.73
CA VAL A 750 14.28 34.10 4.90
C VAL A 750 14.48 34.38 3.42
N GLU A 751 14.95 35.58 3.05
CA GLU A 751 15.18 35.95 1.66
C GLU A 751 16.30 35.13 1.01
N SER A 752 17.27 34.65 1.80
CA SER A 752 18.31 33.75 1.31
C SER A 752 17.74 32.45 0.73
N TYR A 753 16.69 31.91 1.37
CA TYR A 753 16.01 30.68 0.95
C TYR A 753 15.01 30.92 -0.18
N VAL A 754 14.19 31.97 -0.06
CA VAL A 754 13.24 32.36 -1.12
C VAL A 754 13.99 32.69 -2.42
N GLY A 755 15.15 33.33 -2.33
CA GLY A 755 16.02 33.64 -3.45
C GLY A 755 16.57 32.42 -4.21
N ILE A 756 16.48 31.21 -3.65
CA ILE A 756 16.88 29.98 -4.36
C ILE A 756 15.96 29.72 -5.54
N TYR A 757 14.64 29.89 -5.37
CA TYR A 757 13.62 29.49 -6.35
C TYR A 757 12.80 30.64 -6.95
N THR A 758 13.05 31.87 -6.51
CA THR A 758 12.49 33.09 -7.11
C THR A 758 13.49 33.67 -8.12
N THR A 759 13.29 33.36 -9.39
CA THR A 759 14.10 33.95 -10.48
C THR A 759 13.60 35.36 -10.74
N LYS A 760 14.49 36.37 -10.71
CA LYS A 760 14.22 37.64 -11.39
C LYS A 760 14.24 37.34 -12.90
N ARG A 761 13.09 37.46 -13.55
CA ARG A 761 13.02 37.56 -15.02
C ARG A 761 13.56 38.90 -15.49
#